data_AF-A0A3E0ID73-F1
#
_entry.id   AF-A0A3E0ID73-F1
#
_cell.length_a   1.000
_cell.length_b   1.000
_cell.length_c   1.000
_cell.angle_alpha   90.00
_cell.angle_beta   90.00
_cell.angle_gamma   90.00
#
_symmetry.space_group_name_H-M   'P 1'
#
loop_
_entity.id
_entity.type
_entity.pdbx_description
1 polymer ?
#
loop_
_entity_poly.entity_id
_entity_poly.type
_entity_poly.pdbx_seq_one_letter_code
_entity_poly.pdbx_strand_id
1 'polypeptide(L)'
;MKKTNLYKIFAILFIAISTSCVDNNDFELPTIGPDKQYENLKSLDKIIAQYNGDPVEFTEDVTVYGYVVSDDREGNFFKSIIIQDKPENPTVGLEVRIDDTNLGARYNVGRKIYIKLKGLALSKYFASFQIGVLNGYSTDRIDANDYINFIDRSSEIAEIVPTSLSIGELTDAHINTLVKIEGLQSEEKGLTYADPDPNNTSSVNRNFVSCETFESIIMRTSGFSTFKSYPIPDKKGSITAILGKFSSDYQLFIRDTNDVNFTEEYGCNTPPVDATLNEVKTFYKGSDEATVTKNLKIKVVITSDLASGNLHSLSAFAQDATAGIALRFSGDHNLNLGDEVEIAVGGAKLSEHNDLLQLNLSPSSIISQTAGTLPTPETITFAQALTGDYESKLVQIDGVQFKDNTKIYDGNNELIAECDGTPLTTYVRKEATFANNNVNDKKGAITGIMTVYEGTPQIYLRNEADINFTEDYTTCGGGTTTNTIFFSELADPNNKANARFIELYNSGTDPIDLTGWVIRRYTNGATSSTSSIDLSGQTIAGSSTFVIAKNATEFSSVYGVTADMESSSPAADSNGDDQLELVDPSGTVIDIFGVIGEDGSGTNHEFEDGRAYRKASVTQGNPTYTFSEWDIWNDTGDAGTTNAPQDAPGAFTPGVR
;
A
#
# COMPACT_ATOMS: atom_id res chain seq x y z
N MET A 1 -56.50 -82.01 -12.79
CA MET A 1 -56.04 -81.25 -13.96
C MET A 1 -56.03 -79.77 -13.62
N LYS A 2 -54.85 -79.16 -13.80
CA LYS A 2 -54.47 -77.73 -13.96
C LYS A 2 -55.35 -76.63 -13.35
N LYS A 3 -54.76 -75.94 -12.37
CA LYS A 3 -55.06 -74.57 -11.92
C LYS A 3 -55.01 -73.59 -13.10
N THR A 4 -56.05 -72.78 -13.28
CA THR A 4 -56.02 -71.60 -14.17
C THR A 4 -56.21 -70.33 -13.35
N ASN A 5 -55.22 -69.46 -13.45
CA ASN A 5 -55.06 -68.19 -12.75
C ASN A 5 -56.17 -67.19 -13.10
N LEU A 6 -56.99 -66.83 -12.11
CA LEU A 6 -57.98 -65.74 -12.21
C LEU A 6 -57.40 -64.35 -11.86
N TYR A 7 -56.07 -64.23 -11.68
CA TYR A 7 -55.40 -62.98 -11.31
C TYR A 7 -54.97 -62.09 -12.49
N LYS A 8 -55.27 -62.48 -13.74
CA LYS A 8 -54.88 -61.69 -14.94
C LYS A 8 -56.01 -60.86 -15.56
N ILE A 9 -57.27 -61.03 -15.13
CA ILE A 9 -58.41 -60.30 -15.72
C ILE A 9 -58.74 -59.00 -14.96
N PHE A 10 -58.37 -58.88 -13.69
CA PHE A 10 -58.44 -57.58 -12.97
C PHE A 10 -57.24 -56.66 -13.21
N ALA A 11 -56.18 -57.16 -13.86
CA ALA A 11 -54.99 -56.37 -14.22
C ALA A 11 -55.11 -55.64 -15.58
N ILE A 12 -56.17 -55.90 -16.36
CA ILE A 12 -56.37 -55.30 -17.70
C ILE A 12 -57.51 -54.27 -17.74
N LEU A 13 -58.34 -54.18 -16.68
CA LEU A 13 -59.40 -53.16 -16.58
C LEU A 13 -59.08 -51.99 -15.62
N PHE A 14 -57.84 -51.93 -15.09
CA PHE A 14 -57.35 -50.80 -14.29
C PHE A 14 -56.23 -49.99 -15.00
N ILE A 15 -55.91 -50.34 -16.26
CA ILE A 15 -54.91 -49.66 -17.12
C ILE A 15 -55.62 -48.97 -18.31
N ALA A 16 -56.86 -48.51 -18.12
CA ALA A 16 -57.64 -47.89 -19.20
C ALA A 16 -58.46 -46.65 -18.75
N ILE A 17 -58.06 -45.98 -17.67
CA ILE A 17 -58.68 -44.71 -17.21
C ILE A 17 -57.62 -43.68 -16.77
N SER A 18 -56.40 -43.71 -17.32
CA SER A 18 -55.34 -42.74 -17.00
C SER A 18 -54.73 -42.11 -18.25
N THR A 19 -55.57 -41.72 -19.20
CA THR A 19 -55.22 -40.79 -20.29
C THR A 19 -56.40 -39.85 -20.57
N SER A 20 -56.80 -39.11 -19.54
CA SER A 20 -57.57 -37.87 -19.71
C SER A 20 -57.22 -36.87 -18.62
N CYS A 21 -55.92 -36.72 -18.34
CA CYS A 21 -55.41 -35.38 -18.08
C CYS A 21 -55.22 -34.79 -19.47
N VAL A 22 -56.15 -33.92 -19.88
CA VAL A 22 -55.82 -32.94 -20.91
C VAL A 22 -54.65 -32.15 -20.32
N ASP A 23 -53.48 -32.23 -20.95
CA ASP A 23 -52.40 -31.28 -20.71
C ASP A 23 -52.95 -29.89 -21.01
N ASN A 24 -53.39 -29.19 -19.96
CA ASN A 24 -53.93 -27.84 -20.07
C ASN A 24 -52.82 -26.78 -20.17
N ASN A 25 -51.60 -27.19 -20.55
CA ASN A 25 -50.44 -26.33 -20.78
C ASN A 25 -50.09 -26.16 -22.27
N ASP A 26 -50.82 -26.79 -23.20
CA ASP A 26 -50.68 -26.54 -24.64
C ASP A 26 -51.48 -25.30 -25.09
N PHE A 27 -51.32 -24.19 -24.37
CA PHE A 27 -51.56 -22.90 -24.99
C PHE A 27 -50.34 -22.60 -25.86
N GLU A 28 -50.37 -23.02 -27.13
CA GLU A 28 -49.49 -22.42 -28.13
C GLU A 28 -49.69 -20.90 -28.05
N LEU A 29 -48.65 -20.19 -27.57
CA LEU A 29 -48.65 -18.73 -27.60
C LEU A 29 -48.95 -18.32 -29.04
N PRO A 30 -49.95 -17.44 -29.30
CA PRO A 30 -50.27 -17.04 -30.66
C PRO A 30 -48.99 -16.62 -31.37
N THR A 31 -48.68 -17.31 -32.48
CA THR A 31 -47.46 -17.07 -33.24
C THR A 31 -47.43 -15.61 -33.66
N ILE A 32 -46.49 -14.86 -33.07
CA ILE A 32 -46.21 -13.49 -33.47
C ILE A 32 -45.73 -13.56 -34.93
N GLY A 33 -46.25 -12.67 -35.78
CA GLY A 33 -45.78 -12.55 -37.17
C GLY A 33 -44.28 -12.24 -37.24
N PRO A 34 -43.68 -12.21 -38.45
CA PRO A 34 -42.26 -11.92 -38.59
C PRO A 34 -41.88 -10.59 -37.94
N ASP A 35 -40.69 -10.55 -37.33
CA ASP A 35 -40.16 -9.36 -36.67
C ASP A 35 -40.17 -8.14 -37.60
N LYS A 36 -40.63 -7.01 -37.06
CA LYS A 36 -40.63 -5.72 -37.76
C LYS A 36 -39.18 -5.27 -38.00
N GLN A 37 -38.94 -4.63 -39.15
CA GLN A 37 -37.67 -3.94 -39.44
C GLN A 37 -37.77 -2.49 -38.95
N TYR A 38 -36.70 -1.99 -38.31
CA TYR A 38 -36.62 -0.63 -37.78
C TYR A 38 -35.46 0.11 -38.43
N GLU A 39 -35.73 1.27 -39.05
CA GLU A 39 -34.72 2.05 -39.79
C GLU A 39 -33.65 2.66 -38.87
N ASN A 40 -34.03 3.08 -37.66
CA ASN A 40 -33.15 3.75 -36.69
C ASN A 40 -33.03 2.95 -35.38
N LEU A 41 -32.60 1.69 -35.51
CA LEU A 41 -32.33 0.81 -34.39
C LEU A 41 -30.97 1.17 -33.74
N LYS A 42 -30.96 1.38 -32.43
CA LYS A 42 -29.76 1.63 -31.62
C LYS A 42 -29.59 0.54 -30.58
N SER A 43 -28.34 0.28 -30.19
CA SER A 43 -28.02 -0.58 -29.07
C SER A 43 -28.21 0.14 -27.73
N LEU A 44 -28.40 -0.62 -26.67
CA LEU A 44 -28.71 -0.07 -25.35
C LEU A 44 -27.59 0.84 -24.80
N ASP A 45 -26.32 0.48 -25.03
CA ASP A 45 -25.15 1.30 -24.67
C ASP A 45 -25.18 2.69 -25.32
N LYS A 46 -25.62 2.79 -26.58
CA LYS A 46 -25.74 4.07 -27.30
C LYS A 46 -26.91 4.91 -26.80
N ILE A 47 -27.94 4.28 -26.24
CA ILE A 47 -29.04 5.00 -25.60
C ILE A 47 -28.58 5.57 -24.27
N ILE A 48 -28.01 4.75 -23.38
CA ILE A 48 -27.61 5.22 -22.06
C ILE A 48 -26.46 6.24 -22.09
N ALA A 49 -25.57 6.16 -23.09
CA ALA A 49 -24.46 7.10 -23.27
C ALA A 49 -24.91 8.53 -23.62
N GLN A 50 -26.19 8.74 -23.96
CA GLN A 50 -26.73 10.09 -24.18
C GLN A 50 -27.01 10.84 -22.88
N TYR A 51 -27.10 10.14 -21.75
CA TYR A 51 -27.33 10.76 -20.45
C TYR A 51 -26.09 11.52 -19.96
N ASN A 52 -26.23 12.81 -19.70
CA ASN A 52 -25.14 13.71 -19.30
C ASN A 52 -25.39 14.42 -17.95
N GLY A 53 -26.36 13.93 -17.17
CA GLY A 53 -26.75 14.50 -15.88
C GLY A 53 -28.22 14.91 -15.81
N ASP A 54 -28.83 15.19 -16.95
CA ASP A 54 -30.26 15.54 -17.09
C ASP A 54 -31.02 14.48 -17.90
N PRO A 55 -32.35 14.36 -17.73
CA PRO A 55 -33.16 13.48 -18.57
C PRO A 55 -33.06 13.84 -20.06
N VAL A 56 -33.02 12.81 -20.91
CA VAL A 56 -32.94 12.94 -22.37
C VAL A 56 -34.28 12.57 -22.97
N GLU A 57 -35.01 13.57 -23.48
CA GLU A 57 -36.24 13.33 -24.25
C GLU A 57 -35.90 12.92 -25.68
N PHE A 58 -36.52 11.86 -26.19
CA PHE A 58 -36.35 11.42 -27.56
C PHE A 58 -37.47 12.00 -28.43
N THR A 59 -37.16 12.98 -29.26
CA THR A 59 -38.12 13.59 -30.20
C THR A 59 -38.12 12.93 -31.57
N GLU A 60 -37.04 12.20 -31.89
CA GLU A 60 -36.85 11.51 -33.16
C GLU A 60 -37.30 10.04 -33.08
N ASP A 61 -37.63 9.46 -34.23
CA ASP A 61 -37.94 8.04 -34.34
C ASP A 61 -36.67 7.21 -34.11
N VAL A 62 -36.43 6.82 -32.86
CA VAL A 62 -35.35 5.94 -32.41
C VAL A 62 -35.98 4.69 -31.79
N THR A 63 -35.43 3.51 -32.10
CA THR A 63 -35.83 2.26 -31.47
C THR A 63 -34.62 1.61 -30.79
N VAL A 64 -34.83 1.03 -29.62
CA VAL A 64 -33.84 0.20 -28.92
C VAL A 64 -34.40 -1.20 -28.73
N TYR A 65 -33.55 -2.18 -28.46
CA TYR A 65 -33.98 -3.53 -28.09
C TYR A 65 -33.21 -4.04 -26.88
N GLY A 66 -33.78 -5.07 -26.25
CA GLY A 66 -33.13 -5.84 -25.21
C GLY A 66 -33.94 -7.08 -24.86
N TYR A 67 -33.42 -7.88 -23.95
CA TYR A 67 -34.02 -9.12 -23.48
C TYR A 67 -34.56 -8.94 -22.07
N VAL A 68 -35.80 -9.33 -21.85
CA VAL A 68 -36.47 -9.19 -20.55
C VAL A 68 -35.84 -10.14 -19.53
N VAL A 69 -35.50 -9.60 -18.36
CA VAL A 69 -34.93 -10.38 -17.24
C VAL A 69 -35.76 -10.34 -15.97
N SER A 70 -36.71 -9.40 -15.85
CA SER A 70 -37.66 -9.32 -14.72
C SER A 70 -38.91 -10.17 -14.93
N ASP A 71 -39.58 -10.51 -13.83
CA ASP A 71 -40.92 -11.10 -13.84
C ASP A 71 -41.73 -10.53 -12.66
N ASP A 72 -42.89 -9.94 -12.92
CA ASP A 72 -43.76 -9.33 -11.90
C ASP A 72 -44.82 -10.28 -11.33
N ARG A 73 -44.85 -11.54 -11.79
CA ARG A 73 -45.82 -12.57 -11.38
C ARG A 73 -45.88 -12.81 -9.87
N GLU A 74 -44.73 -12.86 -9.21
CA GLU A 74 -44.65 -13.07 -7.75
C GLU A 74 -44.56 -11.74 -6.96
N GLY A 75 -44.73 -10.59 -7.63
CA GLY A 75 -44.92 -9.28 -7.00
C GLY A 75 -43.67 -8.61 -6.43
N ASN A 76 -42.46 -9.14 -6.67
CA ASN A 76 -41.22 -8.47 -6.27
C ASN A 76 -40.84 -7.31 -7.20
N PHE A 77 -41.19 -7.42 -8.48
CA PHE A 77 -41.12 -6.33 -9.47
C PHE A 77 -42.52 -5.72 -9.63
N PHE A 78 -42.61 -4.39 -9.80
CA PHE A 78 -43.89 -3.69 -9.84
C PHE A 78 -43.88 -2.56 -10.86
N LYS A 79 -44.78 -2.67 -11.86
CA LYS A 79 -45.02 -1.61 -12.84
C LYS A 79 -43.75 -1.19 -13.59
N SER A 80 -42.93 -2.18 -13.91
CA SER A 80 -41.75 -2.03 -14.75
C SER A 80 -41.33 -3.35 -15.39
N ILE A 81 -40.55 -3.25 -16.47
CA ILE A 81 -39.83 -4.35 -17.10
C ILE A 81 -38.35 -4.01 -17.07
N ILE A 82 -37.51 -4.93 -16.64
CA ILE A 82 -36.06 -4.81 -16.71
C ILE A 82 -35.55 -5.57 -17.93
N ILE A 83 -34.75 -4.91 -18.76
CA ILE A 83 -34.10 -5.51 -19.92
C ILE A 83 -32.58 -5.39 -19.85
N GLN A 84 -31.88 -6.33 -20.49
CA GLN A 84 -30.45 -6.26 -20.74
C GLN A 84 -30.12 -6.38 -22.22
N ASP A 85 -28.95 -5.88 -22.64
CA ASP A 85 -28.56 -5.78 -24.05
C ASP A 85 -28.32 -7.15 -24.73
N LYS A 86 -27.89 -8.17 -23.98
CA LYS A 86 -27.55 -9.51 -24.51
C LYS A 86 -28.08 -10.63 -23.60
N PRO A 87 -28.39 -11.83 -24.13
CA PRO A 87 -28.84 -12.96 -23.30
C PRO A 87 -27.78 -13.49 -22.33
N GLU A 88 -26.50 -13.37 -22.68
CA GLU A 88 -25.34 -13.82 -21.92
C GLU A 88 -24.28 -12.71 -21.91
N ASN A 89 -23.59 -12.54 -20.77
CA ASN A 89 -22.59 -11.48 -20.54
C ASN A 89 -23.08 -10.09 -20.96
N PRO A 90 -24.23 -9.62 -20.42
CA PRO A 90 -24.76 -8.30 -20.70
C PRO A 90 -23.76 -7.22 -20.27
N THR A 91 -23.73 -6.13 -21.02
CA THR A 91 -22.89 -4.96 -20.71
C THR A 91 -23.69 -3.79 -20.15
N VAL A 92 -25.01 -3.79 -20.38
CA VAL A 92 -25.91 -2.72 -19.93
C VAL A 92 -27.28 -3.29 -19.60
N GLY A 93 -27.87 -2.82 -18.51
CA GLY A 93 -29.28 -3.02 -18.16
C GLY A 93 -30.08 -1.72 -18.16
N LEU A 94 -31.40 -1.84 -18.34
CA LEU A 94 -32.32 -0.70 -18.37
C LEU A 94 -33.68 -1.09 -17.79
N GLU A 95 -34.26 -0.21 -16.97
CA GLU A 95 -35.63 -0.32 -16.50
C GLU A 95 -36.59 0.46 -17.41
N VAL A 96 -37.72 -0.16 -17.77
CA VAL A 96 -38.81 0.46 -18.52
C VAL A 96 -40.01 0.59 -17.60
N ARG A 97 -40.42 1.83 -17.31
CA ARG A 97 -41.47 2.14 -16.33
C ARG A 97 -42.85 2.11 -16.99
N ILE A 98 -43.75 1.25 -16.53
CA ILE A 98 -45.05 0.99 -17.19
C ILE A 98 -46.14 0.90 -16.14
N ASP A 99 -47.24 1.65 -16.26
CA ASP A 99 -48.30 1.70 -15.25
C ASP A 99 -49.30 0.53 -15.33
N ASP A 100 -48.83 -0.63 -15.76
CA ASP A 100 -49.61 -1.87 -15.89
C ASP A 100 -49.02 -2.98 -15.01
N THR A 101 -49.80 -4.03 -14.78
CA THR A 101 -49.42 -5.20 -13.98
C THR A 101 -49.50 -6.47 -14.82
N ASN A 102 -48.90 -7.57 -14.35
CA ASN A 102 -48.85 -8.84 -15.08
C ASN A 102 -48.11 -8.70 -16.43
N LEU A 103 -47.10 -7.84 -16.45
CA LEU A 103 -46.25 -7.56 -17.61
C LEU A 103 -45.48 -8.82 -18.03
N GLY A 104 -45.06 -9.66 -17.08
CA GLY A 104 -44.35 -10.92 -17.32
C GLY A 104 -45.16 -11.94 -18.13
N ALA A 105 -46.49 -11.93 -18.04
CA ALA A 105 -47.34 -12.79 -18.87
C ALA A 105 -47.30 -12.41 -20.36
N ARG A 106 -47.02 -11.14 -20.67
CA ARG A 106 -46.93 -10.64 -22.05
C ARG A 106 -45.50 -10.60 -22.57
N TYR A 107 -44.55 -10.29 -21.69
CA TYR A 107 -43.13 -10.10 -21.94
C TYR A 107 -42.35 -11.02 -21.00
N ASN A 108 -42.43 -12.32 -21.26
CA ASN A 108 -41.79 -13.33 -20.43
C ASN A 108 -40.26 -13.18 -20.42
N VAL A 109 -39.62 -13.65 -19.34
CA VAL A 109 -38.15 -13.71 -19.23
C VAL A 109 -37.56 -14.33 -20.51
N GLY A 110 -36.51 -13.72 -21.04
CA GLY A 110 -35.86 -14.12 -22.28
C GLY A 110 -36.46 -13.51 -23.55
N ARG A 111 -37.69 -12.99 -23.51
CA ARG A 111 -38.32 -12.34 -24.67
C ARG A 111 -37.50 -11.13 -25.08
N LYS A 112 -37.13 -11.08 -26.36
CA LYS A 112 -36.60 -9.87 -26.96
C LYS A 112 -37.74 -8.89 -27.25
N ILE A 113 -37.56 -7.64 -26.85
CA ILE A 113 -38.52 -6.56 -27.10
C ILE A 113 -37.84 -5.39 -27.80
N TYR A 114 -38.61 -4.67 -28.60
CA TYR A 114 -38.21 -3.41 -29.24
C TYR A 114 -39.00 -2.27 -28.60
N ILE A 115 -38.32 -1.22 -28.19
CA ILE A 115 -38.91 -0.05 -27.54
C ILE A 115 -38.69 1.15 -28.46
N LYS A 116 -39.79 1.69 -28.97
CA LYS A 116 -39.79 2.96 -29.69
C LYS A 116 -39.70 4.07 -28.68
N LEU A 117 -38.68 4.92 -28.81
CA LEU A 117 -38.35 5.91 -27.80
C LEU A 117 -38.98 7.27 -28.06
N LYS A 118 -39.46 7.56 -29.27
CA LYS A 118 -40.07 8.86 -29.59
C LYS A 118 -41.22 9.22 -28.66
N GLY A 119 -41.10 10.34 -27.94
CA GLY A 119 -42.07 10.79 -26.94
C GLY A 119 -41.85 10.20 -25.54
N LEU A 120 -40.82 9.37 -25.36
CA LEU A 120 -40.32 8.92 -24.06
C LEU A 120 -39.02 9.66 -23.72
N ALA A 121 -38.58 9.53 -22.47
CA ALA A 121 -37.32 10.05 -22.00
C ALA A 121 -36.50 8.98 -21.28
N LEU A 122 -35.18 9.16 -21.32
CA LEU A 122 -34.20 8.46 -20.48
C LEU A 122 -33.90 9.32 -19.27
N SER A 123 -33.97 8.74 -18.07
CA SER A 123 -33.44 9.35 -16.86
C SER A 123 -32.57 8.36 -16.09
N LYS A 124 -31.92 8.83 -15.02
CA LYS A 124 -31.13 8.00 -14.13
C LYS A 124 -31.59 8.23 -12.69
N TYR A 125 -32.12 7.18 -12.05
CA TYR A 125 -32.49 7.21 -10.64
C TYR A 125 -31.37 6.55 -9.82
N PHE A 126 -30.63 7.35 -9.05
CA PHE A 126 -29.32 6.97 -8.51
C PHE A 126 -28.40 6.43 -9.63
N ALA A 127 -28.09 5.14 -9.60
CA ALA A 127 -27.25 4.49 -10.59
C ALA A 127 -28.05 3.71 -11.66
N SER A 128 -29.39 3.58 -11.52
CA SER A 128 -30.27 2.85 -12.43
C SER A 128 -30.77 3.72 -13.58
N PHE A 129 -30.52 3.31 -14.82
CA PHE A 129 -31.10 3.94 -16.01
C PHE A 129 -32.55 3.52 -16.23
N GLN A 130 -33.41 4.49 -16.56
CA GLN A 130 -34.85 4.29 -16.68
C GLN A 130 -35.43 4.96 -17.94
N ILE A 131 -36.29 4.24 -18.68
CA ILE A 131 -37.12 4.79 -19.75
C ILE A 131 -38.57 4.96 -19.25
N GLY A 132 -39.17 6.11 -19.55
CA GLY A 132 -40.58 6.38 -19.26
C GLY A 132 -41.04 7.70 -19.86
N VAL A 133 -42.16 8.24 -19.39
CA VAL A 133 -42.67 9.56 -19.82
C VAL A 133 -41.92 10.65 -19.07
N LEU A 134 -41.47 11.71 -19.75
CA LEU A 134 -40.74 12.80 -19.10
C LEU A 134 -41.61 13.45 -18.01
N ASN A 135 -41.06 13.57 -16.79
CA ASN A 135 -41.70 14.26 -15.66
C ASN A 135 -40.65 15.02 -14.84
N GLY A 136 -40.50 16.31 -15.16
CA GLY A 136 -39.49 17.17 -14.55
C GLY A 136 -38.07 16.65 -14.79
N TYR A 137 -37.33 16.40 -13.72
CA TYR A 137 -35.96 15.85 -13.76
C TYR A 137 -35.91 14.31 -13.74
N SER A 138 -37.02 13.64 -14.05
CA SER A 138 -37.12 12.18 -13.99
C SER A 138 -38.06 11.63 -15.06
N THR A 139 -38.27 10.32 -15.05
CA THR A 139 -39.29 9.65 -15.86
C THR A 139 -40.41 9.09 -14.98
N ASP A 140 -41.65 9.33 -15.39
CA ASP A 140 -42.83 8.65 -14.88
C ASP A 140 -43.17 7.42 -15.73
N ARG A 141 -44.15 6.64 -15.29
CA ARG A 141 -44.60 5.43 -15.99
C ARG A 141 -45.36 5.75 -17.27
N ILE A 142 -45.19 4.90 -18.28
CA ILE A 142 -46.01 4.91 -19.49
C ILE A 142 -47.41 4.37 -19.14
N ASP A 143 -48.47 5.04 -19.58
CA ASP A 143 -49.86 4.66 -19.27
C ASP A 143 -50.16 3.21 -19.71
N ALA A 144 -50.98 2.51 -18.92
CA ALA A 144 -51.37 1.12 -19.15
C ALA A 144 -52.06 0.91 -20.52
N ASN A 145 -52.70 1.93 -21.08
CA ASN A 145 -53.35 1.84 -22.39
C ASN A 145 -52.40 2.15 -23.55
N ASP A 146 -51.28 2.82 -23.28
CA ASP A 146 -50.41 3.38 -24.30
C ASP A 146 -49.09 2.62 -24.47
N TYR A 147 -48.59 1.91 -23.45
CA TYR A 147 -47.27 1.26 -23.51
C TYR A 147 -47.12 0.27 -24.69
N ILE A 148 -48.23 -0.34 -25.11
CA ILE A 148 -48.29 -1.26 -26.25
C ILE A 148 -47.95 -0.58 -27.58
N ASN A 149 -48.13 0.74 -27.65
CA ASN A 149 -47.75 1.54 -28.81
C ASN A 149 -46.25 1.82 -28.82
N PHE A 150 -45.54 1.66 -27.71
CA PHE A 150 -44.08 1.84 -27.62
C PHE A 150 -43.33 0.52 -27.69
N ILE A 151 -43.91 -0.59 -27.19
CA ILE A 151 -43.20 -1.86 -27.03
C ILE A 151 -43.74 -2.93 -27.98
N ASP A 152 -42.93 -3.26 -28.98
CA ASP A 152 -43.15 -4.38 -29.89
C ASP A 152 -42.43 -5.66 -29.37
N ARG A 153 -43.11 -6.81 -29.45
CA ARG A 153 -42.54 -8.10 -29.08
C ARG A 153 -41.88 -8.77 -30.28
N SER A 154 -40.68 -9.32 -30.09
CA SER A 154 -40.08 -10.26 -31.03
C SER A 154 -40.68 -11.66 -30.87
N SER A 155 -40.61 -12.46 -31.93
CA SER A 155 -40.81 -13.91 -31.87
C SER A 155 -39.68 -14.67 -31.15
N GLU A 156 -38.56 -14.00 -30.88
CA GLU A 156 -37.39 -14.53 -30.16
C GLU A 156 -37.63 -14.59 -28.64
N ILE A 157 -37.40 -15.76 -28.03
CA ILE A 157 -37.16 -15.94 -26.58
C ILE A 157 -35.78 -16.58 -26.48
N ALA A 158 -34.83 -15.85 -25.89
CA ALA A 158 -33.51 -16.35 -25.61
C ALA A 158 -33.47 -16.97 -24.21
N GLU A 159 -32.64 -18.00 -24.03
CA GLU A 159 -32.24 -18.43 -22.70
C GLU A 159 -31.32 -17.36 -22.09
N ILE A 160 -31.65 -16.87 -20.90
CA ILE A 160 -30.84 -15.86 -20.22
C ILE A 160 -29.84 -16.55 -19.31
N VAL A 161 -28.56 -16.26 -19.51
CA VAL A 161 -27.46 -16.77 -18.70
C VAL A 161 -26.96 -15.64 -17.80
N PRO A 162 -27.08 -15.75 -16.46
CA PRO A 162 -26.63 -14.71 -15.55
C PRO A 162 -25.09 -14.61 -15.51
N THR A 163 -24.57 -13.39 -15.37
CA THR A 163 -23.12 -13.17 -15.16
C THR A 163 -22.73 -13.64 -13.76
N SER A 164 -21.80 -14.58 -13.65
CA SER A 164 -21.29 -15.05 -12.35
C SER A 164 -20.27 -14.06 -11.79
N LEU A 165 -20.53 -13.53 -10.60
CA LEU A 165 -19.71 -12.50 -9.94
C LEU A 165 -19.62 -12.77 -8.43
N SER A 166 -18.50 -12.42 -7.82
CA SER A 166 -18.39 -12.21 -6.37
C SER A 166 -18.95 -10.83 -5.97
N ILE A 167 -19.18 -10.60 -4.68
CA ILE A 167 -19.70 -9.32 -4.17
C ILE A 167 -18.72 -8.18 -4.49
N GLY A 168 -17.41 -8.38 -4.28
CA GLY A 168 -16.37 -7.40 -4.58
C GLY A 168 -16.18 -7.06 -6.07
N GLU A 169 -16.71 -7.88 -6.99
CA GLU A 169 -16.67 -7.62 -8.44
C GLU A 169 -17.88 -6.81 -8.94
N LEU A 170 -18.83 -6.49 -8.06
CA LEU A 170 -20.00 -5.70 -8.44
C LEU A 170 -19.63 -4.24 -8.74
N THR A 171 -20.12 -3.74 -9.87
CA THR A 171 -19.91 -2.36 -10.32
C THR A 171 -21.22 -1.78 -10.84
N ASP A 172 -21.28 -0.46 -11.02
CA ASP A 172 -22.45 0.21 -11.58
C ASP A 172 -22.78 -0.25 -13.01
N ALA A 173 -21.83 -0.89 -13.73
CA ALA A 173 -22.07 -1.48 -15.04
C ALA A 173 -23.00 -2.71 -14.99
N HIS A 174 -23.09 -3.38 -13.84
CA HIS A 174 -23.92 -4.57 -13.65
C HIS A 174 -25.37 -4.23 -13.26
N ILE A 175 -25.70 -2.97 -12.99
CA ILE A 175 -27.05 -2.56 -12.58
C ILE A 175 -28.06 -2.86 -13.69
N ASN A 176 -29.25 -3.33 -13.30
CA ASN A 176 -30.34 -3.79 -14.15
C ASN A 176 -29.99 -4.99 -15.05
N THR A 177 -28.91 -5.73 -14.74
CA THR A 177 -28.57 -6.98 -15.41
C THR A 177 -28.79 -8.18 -14.49
N LEU A 178 -28.94 -9.37 -15.07
CA LEU A 178 -29.05 -10.61 -14.30
C LEU A 178 -27.65 -11.11 -13.88
N VAL A 179 -27.43 -11.22 -12.58
CA VAL A 179 -26.19 -11.71 -11.97
C VAL A 179 -26.43 -12.97 -11.17
N LYS A 180 -25.38 -13.78 -10.99
CA LYS A 180 -25.37 -14.93 -10.09
C LYS A 180 -24.20 -14.81 -9.13
N ILE A 181 -24.48 -14.89 -7.84
CA ILE A 181 -23.47 -14.87 -6.77
C ILE A 181 -23.50 -16.22 -6.07
N GLU A 182 -22.35 -16.89 -6.05
CA GLU A 182 -22.14 -18.20 -5.42
C GLU A 182 -21.77 -18.04 -3.93
N GLY A 183 -21.88 -19.12 -3.16
CA GLY A 183 -21.37 -19.18 -1.79
C GLY A 183 -22.05 -18.27 -0.76
N LEU A 184 -23.27 -17.77 -1.06
CA LEU A 184 -24.04 -16.92 -0.15
C LEU A 184 -24.85 -17.73 0.85
N GLN A 185 -25.01 -17.16 2.04
CA GLN A 185 -25.98 -17.56 3.06
C GLN A 185 -26.56 -16.31 3.71
N SER A 186 -27.73 -16.42 4.35
CA SER A 186 -28.21 -15.31 5.18
C SER A 186 -27.32 -15.13 6.42
N GLU A 187 -27.12 -13.89 6.88
CA GLU A 187 -26.36 -13.62 8.11
C GLU A 187 -27.08 -14.13 9.36
N GLU A 188 -28.42 -14.12 9.34
CA GLU A 188 -29.27 -14.58 10.44
C GLU A 188 -30.15 -15.76 9.98
N LYS A 189 -30.21 -16.80 10.81
CA LYS A 189 -31.07 -17.97 10.57
C LYS A 189 -32.53 -17.69 10.89
N GLY A 190 -33.41 -18.46 10.27
CA GLY A 190 -34.85 -18.48 10.58
C GLY A 190 -35.61 -17.25 10.06
N LEU A 191 -35.00 -16.48 9.16
CA LEU A 191 -35.65 -15.33 8.53
C LEU A 191 -36.57 -15.76 7.39
N THR A 192 -37.60 -14.96 7.16
CA THR A 192 -38.44 -15.00 5.94
C THR A 192 -37.98 -13.93 4.94
N TYR A 193 -38.30 -14.11 3.66
CA TYR A 193 -37.89 -13.18 2.60
C TYR A 193 -38.34 -11.72 2.86
N ALA A 194 -39.54 -11.51 3.40
CA ALA A 194 -39.99 -10.22 3.91
C ALA A 194 -40.81 -10.41 5.21
N ASP A 195 -41.49 -9.35 5.68
CA ASP A 195 -42.38 -9.47 6.84
C ASP A 195 -43.57 -10.41 6.53
N PRO A 196 -43.80 -11.47 7.33
CA PRO A 196 -44.88 -12.41 7.08
C PRO A 196 -46.27 -11.84 7.39
N ASP A 197 -46.41 -10.67 8.03
CA ASP A 197 -47.70 -10.02 8.26
C ASP A 197 -48.40 -9.73 6.92
N PRO A 198 -49.60 -10.30 6.67
CA PRO A 198 -50.32 -10.06 5.41
C PRO A 198 -50.65 -8.57 5.19
N ASN A 199 -50.78 -7.77 6.24
CA ASN A 199 -51.08 -6.34 6.15
C ASN A 199 -49.83 -5.47 5.96
N ASN A 200 -48.63 -6.03 6.16
CA ASN A 200 -47.39 -5.29 5.92
C ASN A 200 -47.01 -5.38 4.43
N THR A 201 -46.99 -4.23 3.77
CA THR A 201 -46.62 -4.07 2.36
C THR A 201 -45.26 -3.40 2.16
N SER A 202 -44.53 -3.13 3.25
CA SER A 202 -43.21 -2.50 3.21
C SER A 202 -42.15 -3.46 2.70
N SER A 203 -41.24 -2.97 1.86
CA SER A 203 -40.08 -3.77 1.46
C SER A 203 -39.12 -3.98 2.62
N VAL A 204 -38.52 -5.17 2.68
CA VAL A 204 -37.56 -5.58 3.73
C VAL A 204 -36.21 -5.86 3.09
N ASN A 205 -35.15 -5.43 3.79
CA ASN A 205 -33.77 -5.77 3.46
C ASN A 205 -33.32 -6.96 4.32
N ARG A 206 -32.71 -7.96 3.71
CA ARG A 206 -32.06 -9.10 4.37
C ARG A 206 -30.60 -9.15 3.97
N ASN A 207 -29.70 -9.32 4.94
CA ASN A 207 -28.28 -9.40 4.66
C ASN A 207 -27.85 -10.84 4.39
N PHE A 208 -26.96 -10.98 3.41
CA PHE A 208 -26.33 -12.21 3.03
C PHE A 208 -24.82 -12.02 3.06
N VAL A 209 -24.10 -13.05 3.46
CA VAL A 209 -22.63 -13.05 3.55
C VAL A 209 -22.07 -14.15 2.67
N SER A 210 -20.95 -13.86 2.00
CA SER A 210 -20.13 -14.86 1.33
C SER A 210 -19.18 -15.51 2.33
N CYS A 211 -19.24 -16.83 2.48
CA CYS A 211 -18.23 -17.55 3.29
C CYS A 211 -16.85 -17.64 2.63
N GLU A 212 -16.76 -17.30 1.35
CA GLU A 212 -15.49 -17.31 0.61
C GLU A 212 -14.77 -15.97 0.76
N THR A 213 -15.52 -14.87 0.64
CA THR A 213 -14.96 -13.51 0.63
C THR A 213 -15.21 -12.70 1.91
N PHE A 214 -16.08 -13.17 2.80
CA PHE A 214 -16.53 -12.46 4.01
C PHE A 214 -17.20 -11.11 3.73
N GLU A 215 -17.58 -10.86 2.49
CA GLU A 215 -18.33 -9.68 2.07
C GLU A 215 -19.81 -9.90 2.27
N SER A 216 -20.55 -8.82 2.52
CA SER A 216 -21.99 -8.83 2.70
C SER A 216 -22.72 -8.10 1.56
N ILE A 217 -23.91 -8.58 1.24
CA ILE A 217 -24.81 -7.97 0.26
C ILE A 217 -26.26 -8.00 0.73
N ILE A 218 -27.02 -6.99 0.33
CA ILE A 218 -28.44 -6.88 0.67
C ILE A 218 -29.28 -7.58 -0.39
N MET A 219 -30.20 -8.45 0.02
CA MET A 219 -31.36 -8.81 -0.77
C MET A 219 -32.54 -7.94 -0.34
N ARG A 220 -33.22 -7.31 -1.30
CA ARG A 220 -34.41 -6.50 -1.04
C ARG A 220 -35.64 -7.20 -1.60
N THR A 221 -36.63 -7.44 -0.75
CA THR A 221 -37.90 -8.08 -1.13
C THR A 221 -39.07 -7.17 -0.82
N SER A 222 -40.01 -7.06 -1.76
CA SER A 222 -41.25 -6.30 -1.62
C SER A 222 -42.21 -6.93 -0.60
N GLY A 223 -42.89 -6.11 0.19
CA GLY A 223 -43.97 -6.60 1.07
C GLY A 223 -45.25 -7.01 0.30
N PHE A 224 -45.29 -6.73 -1.01
CA PHE A 224 -46.32 -7.25 -1.92
C PHE A 224 -45.97 -8.62 -2.52
N SER A 225 -44.76 -9.13 -2.30
CA SER A 225 -44.35 -10.42 -2.84
C SER A 225 -45.16 -11.57 -2.25
N THR A 226 -45.61 -12.48 -3.10
CA THR A 226 -46.37 -13.69 -2.72
C THR A 226 -45.54 -14.63 -1.83
N PHE A 227 -44.22 -14.64 -2.00
CA PHE A 227 -43.28 -15.45 -1.23
C PHE A 227 -42.73 -14.76 0.02
N LYS A 228 -43.27 -13.59 0.43
CA LYS A 228 -42.74 -12.82 1.58
C LYS A 228 -42.67 -13.63 2.88
N SER A 229 -43.63 -14.52 3.10
CA SER A 229 -43.72 -15.36 4.30
C SER A 229 -42.94 -16.67 4.19
N TYR A 230 -42.31 -16.95 3.05
CA TYR A 230 -41.54 -18.16 2.87
C TYR A 230 -40.21 -18.03 3.62
N PRO A 231 -39.76 -19.10 4.30
CA PRO A 231 -38.46 -19.08 4.98
C PRO A 231 -37.34 -19.00 3.95
N ILE A 232 -36.33 -18.18 4.26
CA ILE A 232 -35.03 -18.28 3.60
C ILE A 232 -34.40 -19.58 4.10
N PRO A 233 -33.92 -20.47 3.22
CA PRO A 233 -33.29 -21.71 3.68
C PRO A 233 -32.08 -21.42 4.58
N ASP A 234 -32.01 -22.05 5.76
CA ASP A 234 -30.83 -22.02 6.65
C ASP A 234 -29.70 -22.90 6.08
N LYS A 235 -29.23 -22.54 4.89
CA LYS A 235 -28.24 -23.22 4.07
C LYS A 235 -27.42 -22.18 3.30
N LYS A 236 -26.35 -22.61 2.64
CA LYS A 236 -25.59 -21.77 1.70
C LYS A 236 -25.73 -22.27 0.26
N GLY A 237 -25.44 -21.40 -0.70
CA GLY A 237 -25.43 -21.74 -2.12
C GLY A 237 -25.46 -20.49 -2.98
N SER A 238 -26.25 -20.49 -4.06
CA SER A 238 -26.22 -19.41 -5.05
C SER A 238 -27.50 -18.58 -5.06
N ILE A 239 -27.38 -17.29 -5.33
CA ILE A 239 -28.52 -16.40 -5.64
C ILE A 239 -28.36 -15.88 -7.07
N THR A 240 -29.38 -16.06 -7.90
CA THR A 240 -29.54 -15.39 -9.19
C THR A 240 -30.49 -14.20 -9.00
N ALA A 241 -30.08 -12.99 -9.37
CA ALA A 241 -30.90 -11.80 -9.12
C ALA A 241 -30.63 -10.71 -10.14
N ILE A 242 -31.54 -9.75 -10.25
CA ILE A 242 -31.29 -8.49 -10.93
C ILE A 242 -30.58 -7.56 -9.94
N LEU A 243 -29.43 -7.04 -10.33
CA LEU A 243 -28.68 -6.11 -9.48
C LEU A 243 -29.30 -4.70 -9.55
N GLY A 244 -29.58 -4.12 -8.40
CA GLY A 244 -29.91 -2.71 -8.24
C GLY A 244 -28.95 -2.02 -7.27
N LYS A 245 -29.17 -0.72 -7.06
CA LYS A 245 -28.40 0.09 -6.11
C LYS A 245 -29.27 1.15 -5.47
N PHE A 246 -29.15 1.33 -4.16
CA PHE A 246 -29.80 2.40 -3.42
C PHE A 246 -28.72 3.24 -2.72
N SER A 247 -28.57 4.50 -3.10
CA SER A 247 -27.43 5.31 -2.68
C SER A 247 -26.08 4.62 -3.00
N SER A 248 -25.32 4.20 -1.99
CA SER A 248 -24.06 3.47 -2.11
C SER A 248 -24.24 1.94 -2.20
N ASP A 249 -25.37 1.41 -1.76
CA ASP A 249 -25.49 -0.01 -1.43
C ASP A 249 -26.07 -0.80 -2.60
N TYR A 250 -25.34 -1.83 -3.04
CA TYR A 250 -25.86 -2.79 -4.02
C TYR A 250 -26.95 -3.67 -3.38
N GLN A 251 -27.98 -3.97 -4.16
CA GLN A 251 -29.15 -4.73 -3.73
C GLN A 251 -29.53 -5.79 -4.76
N LEU A 252 -29.75 -7.02 -4.29
CA LEU A 252 -30.25 -8.13 -5.09
C LEU A 252 -31.77 -8.14 -5.09
N PHE A 253 -32.37 -8.20 -6.28
CA PHE A 253 -33.80 -8.38 -6.48
C PHE A 253 -34.05 -9.72 -7.18
N ILE A 254 -34.57 -10.70 -6.44
CA ILE A 254 -34.97 -12.00 -6.99
C ILE A 254 -36.35 -11.90 -7.64
N ARG A 255 -36.63 -12.72 -8.65
CA ARG A 255 -37.98 -12.80 -9.25
C ARG A 255 -38.92 -13.60 -8.38
N ASP A 256 -38.45 -14.75 -7.93
CA ASP A 256 -39.16 -15.70 -7.09
C ASP A 256 -38.16 -16.53 -6.27
N THR A 257 -38.62 -17.54 -5.53
CA THR A 257 -37.73 -18.34 -4.68
C THR A 257 -36.84 -19.34 -5.44
N ASN A 258 -37.09 -19.62 -6.72
CA ASN A 258 -36.24 -20.50 -7.53
C ASN A 258 -34.90 -19.84 -7.89
N ASP A 259 -34.85 -18.51 -7.82
CA ASP A 259 -33.63 -17.73 -7.94
C ASP A 259 -32.67 -17.93 -6.74
N VAL A 260 -33.11 -18.63 -5.68
CA VAL A 260 -32.28 -18.98 -4.52
C VAL A 260 -32.05 -20.49 -4.48
N ASN A 261 -30.82 -20.92 -4.73
CA ASN A 261 -30.42 -22.32 -4.74
C ASN A 261 -29.46 -22.63 -3.59
N PHE A 262 -30.02 -22.81 -2.39
CA PHE A 262 -29.26 -23.11 -1.18
C PHE A 262 -29.32 -24.60 -0.84
N THR A 263 -28.25 -25.31 -1.18
CA THR A 263 -28.18 -26.79 -1.05
C THR A 263 -27.16 -27.25 -0.02
N GLU A 264 -26.14 -26.44 0.23
CA GLU A 264 -24.99 -26.75 1.09
C GLU A 264 -25.25 -26.41 2.55
N GLU A 265 -24.44 -26.97 3.45
CA GLU A 265 -24.54 -26.73 4.89
C GLU A 265 -24.29 -25.25 5.23
N TYR A 266 -25.14 -24.68 6.08
CA TYR A 266 -24.97 -23.32 6.60
C TYR A 266 -23.72 -23.22 7.47
N GLY A 267 -23.04 -22.09 7.36
CA GLY A 267 -21.87 -21.73 8.13
C GLY A 267 -20.61 -21.75 7.28
N CYS A 268 -19.63 -20.95 7.69
CA CYS A 268 -18.32 -20.89 7.06
C CYS A 268 -17.40 -21.97 7.62
N ASN A 269 -17.88 -23.21 7.61
CA ASN A 269 -17.20 -24.38 8.19
C ASN A 269 -16.13 -24.96 7.26
N THR A 270 -15.84 -24.28 6.15
CA THR A 270 -14.74 -24.66 5.25
C THR A 270 -13.41 -24.35 5.94
N PRO A 271 -12.50 -25.33 6.07
CA PRO A 271 -11.18 -25.07 6.63
C PRO A 271 -10.47 -23.97 5.82
N PRO A 272 -9.82 -23.01 6.48
CA PRO A 272 -9.06 -21.98 5.79
C PRO A 272 -7.88 -22.60 5.03
N VAL A 273 -7.55 -22.00 3.89
CA VAL A 273 -6.47 -22.44 2.99
C VAL A 273 -5.15 -21.80 3.40
N ASP A 274 -4.05 -22.55 3.34
CA ASP A 274 -2.71 -22.02 3.61
C ASP A 274 -2.37 -20.85 2.67
N ALA A 275 -1.81 -19.78 3.23
CA ALA A 275 -1.28 -18.62 2.52
C ALA A 275 0.03 -18.16 3.15
N THR A 276 0.84 -17.47 2.35
CA THR A 276 2.03 -16.75 2.86
C THR A 276 1.62 -15.41 3.44
N LEU A 277 2.41 -14.89 4.37
CA LEU A 277 2.18 -13.57 4.93
C LEU A 277 2.32 -12.48 3.86
N ASN A 278 3.24 -12.63 2.90
CA ASN A 278 3.34 -11.72 1.77
C ASN A 278 2.07 -11.70 0.90
N GLU A 279 1.46 -12.86 0.62
CA GLU A 279 0.15 -12.92 -0.08
C GLU A 279 -0.93 -12.14 0.69
N VAL A 280 -0.99 -12.29 2.02
CA VAL A 280 -1.93 -11.54 2.86
C VAL A 280 -1.67 -10.05 2.77
N LYS A 281 -0.40 -9.61 2.86
CA LYS A 281 -0.04 -8.18 2.71
C LYS A 281 -0.50 -7.59 1.37
N THR A 282 -0.59 -8.38 0.30
CA THR A 282 -1.06 -7.87 -1.01
C THR A 282 -2.51 -7.39 -1.04
N PHE A 283 -3.34 -7.74 -0.05
CA PHE A 283 -4.70 -7.20 0.08
C PHE A 283 -4.69 -5.71 0.45
N TYR A 284 -3.65 -5.23 1.12
CA TYR A 284 -3.48 -3.81 1.39
C TYR A 284 -2.96 -3.08 0.15
N LYS A 285 -3.69 -2.04 -0.29
CA LYS A 285 -3.38 -1.26 -1.51
C LYS A 285 -2.96 0.19 -1.22
N GLY A 286 -2.61 0.50 0.04
CA GLY A 286 -2.18 1.85 0.45
C GLY A 286 -3.32 2.86 0.60
N SER A 287 -4.53 2.39 0.89
CA SER A 287 -5.72 3.20 1.22
C SER A 287 -6.20 2.89 2.65
N ASP A 288 -7.41 3.32 3.01
CA ASP A 288 -8.12 2.91 4.23
C ASP A 288 -8.03 1.40 4.51
N GLU A 289 -8.55 1.00 5.68
CA GLU A 289 -8.64 -0.39 6.12
C GLU A 289 -9.08 -1.39 5.02
N ALA A 290 -8.27 -2.42 4.77
CA ALA A 290 -8.52 -3.45 3.76
C ALA A 290 -8.93 -4.78 4.41
N THR A 291 -9.90 -5.48 3.83
CA THR A 291 -10.33 -6.79 4.35
C THR A 291 -9.64 -7.92 3.56
N VAL A 292 -9.21 -8.97 4.25
CA VAL A 292 -8.73 -10.20 3.61
C VAL A 292 -9.94 -10.98 3.09
N THR A 293 -10.29 -10.76 1.82
CA THR A 293 -11.50 -11.30 1.18
C THR A 293 -11.32 -12.73 0.65
N LYS A 294 -10.53 -13.54 1.36
CA LYS A 294 -10.35 -14.97 1.09
C LYS A 294 -10.27 -15.74 2.39
N ASN A 295 -10.83 -16.95 2.44
CA ASN A 295 -10.74 -17.84 3.60
C ASN A 295 -9.33 -18.44 3.73
N LEU A 296 -8.39 -17.65 4.23
CA LEU A 296 -6.98 -18.00 4.35
C LEU A 296 -6.57 -18.21 5.81
N LYS A 297 -5.51 -18.99 6.00
CA LYS A 297 -4.72 -19.05 7.23
C LYS A 297 -3.24 -18.85 6.92
N ILE A 298 -2.53 -18.25 7.86
CA ILE A 298 -1.08 -18.09 7.81
C ILE A 298 -0.42 -18.89 8.92
N LYS A 299 0.82 -19.29 8.69
CA LYS A 299 1.67 -19.94 9.68
C LYS A 299 2.91 -19.07 9.90
N VAL A 300 3.04 -18.49 11.09
CA VAL A 300 4.06 -17.47 11.40
C VAL A 300 4.74 -17.77 12.74
N VAL A 301 5.94 -17.26 12.93
CA VAL A 301 6.66 -17.29 14.21
C VAL A 301 6.58 -15.93 14.87
N ILE A 302 6.27 -15.91 16.16
CA ILE A 302 6.22 -14.69 16.97
C ILE A 302 7.63 -14.20 17.26
N THR A 303 7.94 -13.00 16.82
CA THR A 303 9.27 -12.38 16.96
C THR A 303 9.33 -11.34 18.05
N SER A 304 8.20 -10.85 18.55
CA SER A 304 8.12 -9.95 19.72
C SER A 304 8.20 -10.69 21.05
N ASP A 305 8.69 -10.01 22.10
CA ASP A 305 8.81 -10.57 23.45
C ASP A 305 7.83 -9.92 24.44
N LEU A 306 6.66 -10.55 24.63
CA LEU A 306 5.64 -10.02 25.53
C LEU A 306 6.13 -9.99 27.00
N ALA A 307 7.04 -10.88 27.39
CA ALA A 307 7.51 -11.01 28.76
C ALA A 307 8.42 -9.84 29.18
N SER A 308 9.06 -9.18 28.23
CA SER A 308 9.91 -8.01 28.51
C SER A 308 9.12 -6.75 28.84
N GLY A 309 7.81 -6.71 28.56
CA GLY A 309 6.96 -5.54 28.79
C GLY A 309 7.18 -4.38 27.79
N ASN A 310 8.10 -4.50 26.82
CA ASN A 310 8.35 -3.46 25.83
C ASN A 310 7.26 -3.37 24.74
N LEU A 311 6.15 -4.10 24.86
CA LEU A 311 4.99 -4.00 23.96
C LEU A 311 3.68 -4.09 24.74
N HIS A 312 2.60 -3.55 24.18
CA HIS A 312 1.27 -3.68 24.77
C HIS A 312 0.74 -5.11 24.61
N SER A 313 -0.04 -5.61 25.56
CA SER A 313 -0.68 -6.96 25.53
C SER A 313 -1.65 -7.21 24.36
N LEU A 314 -1.90 -6.20 23.54
CA LEU A 314 -2.77 -6.23 22.36
C LEU A 314 -1.95 -6.23 21.07
N SER A 315 -0.63 -6.31 21.16
CA SER A 315 0.28 -6.15 20.04
C SER A 315 1.27 -7.29 20.03
N ALA A 316 1.63 -7.76 18.85
CA ALA A 316 2.74 -8.69 18.66
C ALA A 316 3.41 -8.39 17.32
N PHE A 317 4.60 -8.92 17.11
CA PHE A 317 5.22 -9.01 15.80
C PHE A 317 5.39 -10.47 15.44
N ALA A 318 5.14 -10.78 14.18
CA ALA A 318 5.26 -12.12 13.65
C ALA A 318 5.84 -12.09 12.24
N GLN A 319 6.51 -13.16 11.85
CA GLN A 319 7.05 -13.30 10.50
C GLN A 319 6.99 -14.74 10.01
N ASP A 320 6.97 -14.90 8.69
CA ASP A 320 7.30 -16.14 8.01
C ASP A 320 8.54 -15.93 7.13
N ALA A 321 8.83 -16.88 6.22
CA ALA A 321 9.96 -16.75 5.30
C ALA A 321 9.78 -15.66 4.23
N THR A 322 8.58 -15.09 4.09
CA THR A 322 8.20 -14.18 3.01
C THR A 322 8.07 -12.73 3.46
N ALA A 323 7.63 -12.49 4.70
CA ALA A 323 7.42 -11.13 5.23
C ALA A 323 7.37 -11.13 6.77
N GLY A 324 7.46 -9.91 7.34
CA GLY A 324 7.06 -9.61 8.71
C GLY A 324 5.78 -8.76 8.75
N ILE A 325 5.05 -8.82 9.88
CA ILE A 325 3.86 -8.01 10.13
C ILE A 325 3.72 -7.67 11.62
N ALA A 326 3.20 -6.48 11.92
CA ALA A 326 2.61 -6.18 13.21
C ALA A 326 1.23 -6.84 13.33
N LEU A 327 0.94 -7.43 14.49
CA LEU A 327 -0.36 -8.00 14.83
C LEU A 327 -1.03 -7.10 15.85
N ARG A 328 -2.30 -6.76 15.63
CA ARG A 328 -3.11 -5.95 16.54
C ARG A 328 -4.35 -6.72 16.96
N PHE A 329 -4.44 -7.08 18.24
CA PHE A 329 -5.54 -7.85 18.79
C PHE A 329 -6.62 -6.97 19.42
N SER A 330 -7.88 -7.39 19.31
CA SER A 330 -9.03 -6.77 19.97
C SER A 330 -9.15 -7.10 21.48
N GLY A 331 -8.31 -8.02 21.97
CA GLY A 331 -8.21 -8.39 23.39
C GLY A 331 -6.83 -9.00 23.67
N ASP A 332 -6.52 -9.23 24.95
CA ASP A 332 -5.21 -9.74 25.35
C ASP A 332 -4.91 -11.12 24.72
N HIS A 333 -3.66 -11.35 24.36
CA HIS A 333 -3.13 -12.64 23.91
C HIS A 333 -2.05 -13.18 24.85
N ASN A 334 -1.68 -14.44 24.67
CA ASN A 334 -0.67 -15.17 25.46
C ASN A 334 0.48 -15.72 24.59
N LEU A 335 0.69 -15.10 23.42
CA LEU A 335 1.78 -15.42 22.49
C LEU A 335 3.14 -15.07 23.09
N ASN A 336 4.07 -16.02 23.05
CA ASN A 336 5.44 -15.87 23.55
C ASN A 336 6.44 -15.76 22.41
N LEU A 337 7.61 -15.18 22.71
CA LEU A 337 8.73 -15.10 21.79
C LEU A 337 9.12 -16.51 21.29
N GLY A 338 9.11 -16.70 19.97
CA GLY A 338 9.45 -17.97 19.32
C GLY A 338 8.29 -18.94 19.14
N ASP A 339 7.08 -18.63 19.60
CA ASP A 339 5.90 -19.45 19.32
C ASP A 339 5.63 -19.52 17.82
N GLU A 340 5.35 -20.72 17.32
CA GLU A 340 4.83 -20.96 15.97
C GLU A 340 3.30 -21.04 16.06
N VAL A 341 2.62 -20.16 15.32
CA VAL A 341 1.17 -20.00 15.37
C VAL A 341 0.54 -20.13 13.99
N GLU A 342 -0.61 -20.79 13.94
CA GLU A 342 -1.51 -20.72 12.79
C GLU A 342 -2.65 -19.74 13.09
N ILE A 343 -2.88 -18.78 12.20
CA ILE A 343 -3.88 -17.72 12.37
C ILE A 343 -4.85 -17.76 11.19
N ALA A 344 -6.15 -17.85 11.46
CA ALA A 344 -7.19 -17.63 10.47
C ALA A 344 -7.28 -16.12 10.19
N VAL A 345 -7.07 -15.74 8.93
CA VAL A 345 -7.02 -14.33 8.52
C VAL A 345 -8.16 -13.95 7.58
N GLY A 346 -9.00 -14.89 7.14
CA GLY A 346 -10.20 -14.57 6.37
C GLY A 346 -11.14 -13.62 7.12
N GLY A 347 -11.48 -12.50 6.49
CA GLY A 347 -12.28 -11.43 7.11
C GLY A 347 -11.50 -10.56 8.11
N ALA A 348 -10.25 -10.88 8.43
CA ALA A 348 -9.36 -9.99 9.19
C ALA A 348 -9.05 -8.74 8.37
N LYS A 349 -8.67 -7.67 9.07
CA LYS A 349 -8.46 -6.37 8.45
C LYS A 349 -7.00 -5.93 8.51
N LEU A 350 -6.50 -5.36 7.43
CA LEU A 350 -5.19 -4.72 7.34
C LEU A 350 -5.38 -3.21 7.40
N SER A 351 -4.57 -2.54 8.20
CA SER A 351 -4.60 -1.08 8.37
C SER A 351 -3.21 -0.57 8.72
N GLU A 352 -2.94 0.71 8.49
CA GLU A 352 -1.75 1.38 9.01
C GLU A 352 -2.07 2.11 10.32
N HIS A 353 -1.13 2.04 11.26
CA HIS A 353 -1.14 2.86 12.47
C HIS A 353 0.22 3.56 12.61
N ASN A 354 0.22 4.89 12.47
CA ASN A 354 1.45 5.69 12.37
C ASN A 354 2.39 5.16 11.28
N ASP A 355 1.83 4.81 10.12
CA ASP A 355 2.51 4.22 8.95
C ASP A 355 3.11 2.82 9.17
N LEU A 356 2.79 2.15 10.28
CA LEU A 356 3.09 0.73 10.49
C LEU A 356 1.90 -0.13 10.05
N LEU A 357 2.10 -0.97 9.04
CA LEU A 357 1.10 -1.93 8.56
C LEU A 357 0.88 -3.04 9.58
N GLN A 358 -0.37 -3.14 10.05
CA GLN A 358 -0.80 -4.12 11.04
C GLN A 358 -1.98 -4.96 10.55
N LEU A 359 -2.00 -6.22 10.99
CA LEU A 359 -3.11 -7.15 10.83
C LEU A 359 -3.97 -7.17 12.09
N ASN A 360 -5.22 -6.72 11.96
CA ASN A 360 -6.21 -6.61 13.03
C ASN A 360 -6.91 -7.97 13.24
N LEU A 361 -6.78 -8.52 14.44
CA LEU A 361 -7.20 -9.87 14.78
C LEU A 361 -8.04 -9.91 16.07
N SER A 362 -8.78 -11.01 16.24
CA SER A 362 -9.29 -11.42 17.55
C SER A 362 -8.35 -12.46 18.14
N PRO A 363 -8.24 -12.58 19.48
CA PRO A 363 -7.58 -13.74 20.08
C PRO A 363 -8.15 -15.08 19.58
N SER A 364 -9.44 -15.11 19.21
CA SER A 364 -10.09 -16.29 18.62
C SER A 364 -9.65 -16.63 17.18
N SER A 365 -8.92 -15.73 16.51
CA SER A 365 -8.34 -15.97 15.18
C SER A 365 -7.16 -16.97 15.24
N ILE A 366 -6.58 -17.19 16.41
CA ILE A 366 -5.48 -18.14 16.59
C ILE A 366 -6.05 -19.57 16.55
N ILE A 367 -5.68 -20.33 15.53
CA ILE A 367 -6.12 -21.72 15.32
C ILE A 367 -5.30 -22.67 16.19
N SER A 368 -3.98 -22.47 16.21
CA SER A 368 -3.06 -23.27 17.01
C SER A 368 -1.83 -22.46 17.42
N GLN A 369 -1.23 -22.86 18.53
CA GLN A 369 -0.03 -22.27 19.11
C GLN A 369 0.85 -23.40 19.62
N THR A 370 2.09 -23.45 19.16
CA THR A 370 3.09 -24.43 19.61
C THR A 370 4.43 -23.74 19.83
N ALA A 371 5.28 -24.30 20.68
CA ALA A 371 6.64 -23.79 20.85
C ALA A 371 7.42 -24.00 19.54
N GLY A 372 7.89 -22.91 18.94
CA GLY A 372 8.68 -22.92 17.72
C GLY A 372 10.15 -22.60 17.97
N THR A 373 10.85 -22.30 16.88
CA THR A 373 12.22 -21.75 16.92
C THR A 373 12.20 -20.36 16.34
N LEU A 374 12.89 -19.42 16.99
CA LEU A 374 13.05 -18.08 16.44
C LEU A 374 13.71 -18.14 15.05
N PRO A 375 13.22 -17.35 14.09
CA PRO A 375 13.89 -17.22 12.81
C PRO A 375 15.25 -16.54 13.01
N THR A 376 16.23 -16.92 12.19
CA THR A 376 17.51 -16.22 12.13
C THR A 376 17.27 -14.78 11.68
N PRO A 377 17.76 -13.75 12.40
CA PRO A 377 17.64 -12.36 11.96
C PRO A 377 18.27 -12.13 10.59
N GLU A 378 17.62 -11.32 9.75
CA GLU A 378 18.17 -10.90 8.46
C GLU A 378 19.27 -9.85 8.70
N THR A 379 20.51 -10.12 8.31
CA THR A 379 21.61 -9.14 8.45
C THR A 379 21.47 -8.06 7.39
N ILE A 380 21.34 -6.81 7.82
CA ILE A 380 21.20 -5.63 6.96
C ILE A 380 22.22 -4.55 7.34
N THR A 381 22.51 -3.63 6.42
CA THR A 381 23.34 -2.47 6.71
C THR A 381 22.55 -1.39 7.44
N PHE A 382 23.26 -0.48 8.12
CA PHE A 382 22.63 0.67 8.75
C PHE A 382 21.85 1.56 7.75
N ALA A 383 22.39 1.74 6.54
CA ALA A 383 21.71 2.48 5.47
C ALA A 383 20.42 1.79 5.01
N GLN A 384 20.40 0.45 4.94
CA GLN A 384 19.20 -0.32 4.63
C GLN A 384 18.13 -0.21 5.72
N ALA A 385 18.53 -0.14 6.98
CA ALA A 385 17.58 0.07 8.09
C ALA A 385 16.83 1.42 7.97
N LEU A 386 17.47 2.43 7.37
CA LEU A 386 16.89 3.76 7.16
C LEU A 386 15.96 3.86 5.93
N THR A 387 15.78 2.80 5.13
CA THR A 387 14.90 2.87 3.95
C THR A 387 13.42 2.60 4.27
N GLY A 388 13.15 1.88 5.36
CA GLY A 388 11.80 1.40 5.71
C GLY A 388 11.40 0.08 5.02
N ASP A 389 12.21 -0.47 4.11
CA ASP A 389 11.87 -1.67 3.32
C ASP A 389 11.77 -2.97 4.15
N TYR A 390 12.29 -2.94 5.37
CA TYR A 390 12.38 -4.11 6.26
C TYR A 390 11.27 -4.13 7.32
N GLU A 391 10.24 -3.30 7.17
CA GLU A 391 9.13 -3.18 8.10
C GLU A 391 8.63 -4.53 8.66
N SER A 392 8.54 -4.58 10.00
CA SER A 392 8.12 -5.72 10.83
C SER A 392 8.99 -6.98 10.74
N LYS A 393 10.13 -6.95 10.04
CA LYS A 393 11.08 -8.06 10.00
C LYS A 393 12.05 -8.00 11.17
N LEU A 394 12.44 -9.18 11.67
CA LEU A 394 13.57 -9.36 12.58
C LEU A 394 14.89 -9.24 11.82
N VAL A 395 15.70 -8.27 12.20
CA VAL A 395 16.99 -7.95 11.55
C VAL A 395 18.13 -7.90 12.55
N GLN A 396 19.36 -8.00 12.04
CA GLN A 396 20.58 -7.68 12.76
C GLN A 396 21.36 -6.59 12.01
N ILE A 397 21.84 -5.58 12.73
CA ILE A 397 22.68 -4.50 12.22
C ILE A 397 23.99 -4.49 13.01
N ASP A 398 25.11 -4.58 12.31
CA ASP A 398 26.44 -4.61 12.92
C ASP A 398 27.08 -3.22 13.00
N GLY A 399 28.02 -3.04 13.93
CA GLY A 399 28.86 -1.84 14.02
C GLY A 399 28.11 -0.58 14.47
N VAL A 400 27.11 -0.72 15.35
CA VAL A 400 26.35 0.41 15.88
C VAL A 400 26.66 0.67 17.36
N GLN A 401 26.39 1.88 17.81
CA GLN A 401 26.46 2.28 19.23
C GLN A 401 25.32 3.25 19.55
N PHE A 402 25.00 3.40 20.84
CA PHE A 402 24.11 4.49 21.28
C PHE A 402 24.82 5.83 21.11
N LYS A 403 24.14 6.84 20.58
CA LYS A 403 24.72 8.18 20.39
C LYS A 403 25.04 8.89 21.71
N ASP A 404 24.22 8.65 22.72
CA ASP A 404 24.41 9.15 24.09
C ASP A 404 24.40 7.95 25.04
N ASN A 405 25.59 7.47 25.38
CA ASN A 405 25.77 6.32 26.27
C ASN A 405 25.57 6.65 27.77
N THR A 406 25.16 7.88 28.11
CA THR A 406 24.84 8.27 29.49
C THR A 406 23.36 8.08 29.85
N LYS A 407 22.53 7.72 28.86
CA LYS A 407 21.09 7.50 29.02
C LYS A 407 20.74 6.13 29.60
N ILE A 408 19.48 6.01 30.01
CA ILE A 408 18.80 4.73 30.23
C ILE A 408 17.98 4.33 29.01
N TYR A 409 17.52 3.09 28.96
CA TYR A 409 16.72 2.59 27.84
C TYR A 409 15.37 3.30 27.68
N ASP A 410 14.71 3.70 28.77
CA ASP A 410 13.37 4.34 28.75
C ASP A 410 13.29 5.53 27.77
N GLY A 411 12.27 5.51 26.92
CA GLY A 411 12.01 6.54 25.94
C GLY A 411 12.78 6.35 24.62
N ASN A 412 12.99 7.47 23.92
CA ASN A 412 13.69 7.50 22.64
C ASN A 412 15.20 7.53 22.85
N ASN A 413 15.89 6.59 22.23
CA ASN A 413 17.33 6.54 22.10
C ASN A 413 17.73 6.53 20.62
N GLU A 414 18.89 7.11 20.31
CA GLU A 414 19.43 7.19 18.95
C GLU A 414 20.62 6.24 18.83
N LEU A 415 20.62 5.41 17.80
CA LEU A 415 21.75 4.58 17.39
C LEU A 415 22.46 5.23 16.22
N ILE A 416 23.79 5.12 16.20
CA ILE A 416 24.63 5.61 15.11
C ILE A 416 25.63 4.53 14.70
N ALA A 417 25.93 4.48 13.40
CA ALA A 417 27.06 3.71 12.88
C ALA A 417 28.34 4.56 12.79
N GLU A 418 28.17 5.84 12.46
CA GLU A 418 29.23 6.84 12.29
C GLU A 418 28.83 8.16 12.98
N CYS A 419 29.81 8.96 13.42
CA CYS A 419 29.56 10.13 14.25
C CYS A 419 28.75 11.25 13.57
N ASP A 420 28.77 11.34 12.24
CA ASP A 420 28.04 12.32 11.45
C ASP A 420 26.86 11.73 10.65
N GLY A 421 26.53 10.46 10.88
CA GLY A 421 25.43 9.78 10.19
C GLY A 421 24.04 10.15 10.75
N THR A 422 23.01 10.02 9.90
CA THR A 422 21.61 10.09 10.33
C THR A 422 21.33 8.97 11.34
N PRO A 423 20.82 9.25 12.56
CA PRO A 423 20.60 8.22 13.55
C PRO A 423 19.39 7.33 13.23
N LEU A 424 19.42 6.10 13.75
CA LEU A 424 18.27 5.20 13.78
C LEU A 424 17.64 5.25 15.18
N THR A 425 16.36 5.56 15.27
CA THR A 425 15.67 5.66 16.56
C THR A 425 15.25 4.28 17.07
N THR A 426 15.43 4.05 18.37
CA THR A 426 14.78 2.98 19.12
C THR A 426 13.95 3.58 20.25
N TYR A 427 12.75 3.05 20.47
CA TYR A 427 11.89 3.43 21.58
C TYR A 427 11.69 2.26 22.53
N VAL A 428 11.89 2.50 23.84
CA VAL A 428 11.57 1.54 24.89
C VAL A 428 10.51 2.13 25.80
N ARG A 429 9.47 1.36 26.07
CA ARG A 429 8.39 1.72 27.00
C ARG A 429 8.92 1.70 28.43
N LYS A 430 8.46 2.65 29.26
CA LYS A 430 8.73 2.66 30.71
C LYS A 430 8.32 1.38 31.45
N GLU A 431 7.37 0.62 30.91
CA GLU A 431 6.92 -0.67 31.47
C GLU A 431 7.87 -1.83 31.17
N ALA A 432 8.86 -1.64 30.27
CA ALA A 432 9.80 -2.68 29.93
C ALA A 432 10.68 -3.03 31.15
N THR A 433 10.98 -4.32 31.32
CA THR A 433 11.77 -4.82 32.46
C THR A 433 13.19 -4.27 32.50
N PHE A 434 13.67 -3.73 31.37
CA PHE A 434 15.01 -3.16 31.20
C PHE A 434 15.02 -1.64 31.02
N ALA A 435 13.86 -0.96 31.11
CA ALA A 435 13.75 0.47 30.84
C ALA A 435 14.67 1.34 31.73
N ASN A 436 14.89 0.91 32.99
CA ASN A 436 15.70 1.65 33.96
C ASN A 436 17.20 1.33 33.90
N ASN A 437 17.63 0.42 33.04
CA ASN A 437 19.03 0.09 32.88
C ASN A 437 19.71 1.12 31.99
N ASN A 438 21.00 1.38 32.23
CA ASN A 438 21.79 2.23 31.35
C ASN A 438 21.90 1.58 29.98
N VAL A 439 21.87 2.39 28.92
CA VAL A 439 22.20 1.91 27.59
C VAL A 439 23.65 1.43 27.56
N ASN A 440 23.96 0.51 26.66
CA ASN A 440 25.29 -0.08 26.57
C ASN A 440 26.34 0.98 26.15
N ASP A 441 27.47 1.00 26.83
CA ASP A 441 28.56 1.98 26.66
C ASP A 441 29.62 1.54 25.64
N LYS A 442 29.28 0.59 24.75
CA LYS A 442 30.15 0.01 23.73
C LYS A 442 29.52 0.09 22.33
N LYS A 443 30.26 -0.43 21.33
CA LYS A 443 29.83 -0.61 19.94
C LYS A 443 29.68 -2.11 19.62
N GLY A 444 28.78 -2.47 18.70
CA GLY A 444 28.70 -3.83 18.15
C GLY A 444 27.40 -4.12 17.42
N ALA A 445 26.91 -5.36 17.53
CA ALA A 445 25.74 -5.83 16.81
C ALA A 445 24.46 -5.60 17.61
N ILE A 446 23.41 -5.15 16.93
CA ILE A 446 22.06 -5.01 17.48
C ILE A 446 21.08 -5.89 16.69
N THR A 447 20.25 -6.64 17.41
CA THR A 447 19.12 -7.37 16.82
C THR A 447 17.83 -6.66 17.16
N GLY A 448 16.85 -6.63 16.26
CA GLY A 448 15.57 -5.99 16.56
C GLY A 448 14.57 -6.14 15.44
N ILE A 449 13.37 -5.65 15.67
CA ILE A 449 12.30 -5.68 14.67
C ILE A 449 12.21 -4.29 14.05
N MET A 450 12.33 -4.19 12.73
CA MET A 450 12.19 -2.87 12.09
C MET A 450 10.74 -2.40 12.16
N THR A 451 10.53 -1.13 12.48
CA THR A 451 9.21 -0.50 12.54
C THR A 451 9.24 0.83 11.81
N VAL A 452 8.08 1.43 11.62
CA VAL A 452 7.93 2.79 11.09
C VAL A 452 7.01 3.54 12.04
N TYR A 453 7.32 4.82 12.27
CA TYR A 453 6.48 5.73 13.03
C TYR A 453 6.43 7.07 12.30
N GLU A 454 5.24 7.45 11.80
CA GLU A 454 5.01 8.71 11.09
C GLU A 454 6.06 8.92 9.96
N GLY A 455 6.25 7.90 9.13
CA GLY A 455 7.20 7.88 8.02
C GLY A 455 8.67 7.71 8.41
N THR A 456 9.00 7.63 9.70
CA THR A 456 10.39 7.48 10.18
C THR A 456 10.69 6.03 10.53
N PRO A 457 11.68 5.38 9.88
CA PRO A 457 12.13 4.05 10.26
C PRO A 457 12.73 4.01 11.67
N GLN A 458 12.41 2.97 12.40
CA GLN A 458 12.84 2.72 13.78
C GLN A 458 13.23 1.25 13.95
N ILE A 459 14.00 0.96 14.99
CA ILE A 459 14.24 -0.41 15.42
C ILE A 459 13.61 -0.64 16.80
N TYR A 460 12.79 -1.68 16.89
CA TYR A 460 12.16 -2.15 18.10
C TYR A 460 13.02 -3.21 18.79
N LEU A 461 13.45 -2.94 20.02
CA LEU A 461 14.20 -3.88 20.85
C LEU A 461 13.25 -4.79 21.62
N ARG A 462 13.49 -6.10 21.57
CA ARG A 462 12.64 -7.07 22.25
C ARG A 462 13.01 -7.17 23.72
N ASN A 463 14.31 -7.22 24.02
CA ASN A 463 14.89 -7.24 25.36
C ASN A 463 16.40 -6.89 25.28
N GLU A 464 17.11 -6.85 26.41
CA GLU A 464 18.55 -6.51 26.40
C GLU A 464 19.45 -7.55 25.72
N ALA A 465 19.01 -8.79 25.57
CA ALA A 465 19.82 -9.82 24.90
C ALA A 465 19.97 -9.55 23.39
N ASP A 466 19.18 -8.62 22.84
CA ASP A 466 19.32 -8.10 21.49
C ASP A 466 20.55 -7.18 21.31
N ILE A 467 21.18 -6.72 22.39
CA ILE A 467 22.37 -5.86 22.36
C ILE A 467 23.63 -6.71 22.56
N ASN A 468 24.42 -6.87 21.51
CA ASN A 468 25.72 -7.56 21.56
C ASN A 468 26.86 -6.59 21.22
N PHE A 469 27.09 -5.62 22.10
CA PHE A 469 28.14 -4.62 21.95
C PHE A 469 29.40 -5.04 22.70
N THR A 470 30.46 -5.34 21.93
CA THR A 470 31.71 -5.90 22.45
C THR A 470 32.93 -5.03 22.16
N GLU A 471 32.82 -4.14 21.16
CA GLU A 471 33.89 -3.26 20.69
C GLU A 471 33.92 -1.96 21.50
N ASP A 472 35.07 -1.29 21.54
CA ASP A 472 35.20 -0.02 22.24
C ASP A 472 34.30 1.05 21.60
N TYR A 473 33.67 1.86 22.45
CA TYR A 473 32.84 2.97 22.02
C TYR A 473 33.66 4.02 21.29
N THR A 474 33.16 4.47 20.14
CA THR A 474 33.76 5.59 19.43
C THR A 474 33.20 6.89 19.97
N THR A 475 34.02 7.69 20.65
CA THR A 475 33.58 8.98 21.19
C THR A 475 33.32 9.98 20.08
N CYS A 476 32.05 10.23 19.79
CA CYS A 476 31.62 11.27 18.86
C CYS A 476 31.55 12.61 19.60
N GLY A 477 32.51 13.50 19.33
CA GLY A 477 32.58 14.79 19.99
C GLY A 477 33.30 14.71 21.35
N GLY A 478 34.47 15.34 21.43
CA GLY A 478 35.30 15.36 22.63
C GLY A 478 36.57 16.18 22.48
N GLY A 479 37.00 16.48 21.25
CA GLY A 479 38.07 17.43 20.98
C GLY A 479 37.67 18.86 21.31
N THR A 480 38.69 19.70 21.41
CA THR A 480 38.52 21.13 21.70
C THR A 480 37.85 21.81 20.50
N THR A 481 36.74 22.51 20.71
CA THR A 481 36.13 23.36 19.68
C THR A 481 36.81 24.72 19.68
N THR A 482 37.14 25.24 18.50
CA THR A 482 37.80 26.55 18.33
C THR A 482 37.58 27.05 16.90
N ASN A 483 37.77 28.34 16.66
CA ASN A 483 37.86 28.88 15.31
C ASN A 483 39.30 29.29 14.93
N THR A 484 40.30 28.87 15.71
CA THR A 484 41.72 29.16 15.44
C THR A 484 42.41 28.14 14.55
N ILE A 485 41.75 27.01 14.23
CA ILE A 485 42.24 26.03 13.24
C ILE A 485 41.57 26.30 11.90
N PHE A 486 42.36 26.39 10.83
CA PHE A 486 41.87 26.68 9.49
C PHE A 486 42.92 26.31 8.43
N PHE A 487 42.51 26.20 7.17
CA PHE A 487 43.42 25.88 6.07
C PHE A 487 44.45 27.01 5.87
N SER A 488 45.72 26.64 5.67
CA SER A 488 46.83 27.56 5.37
C SER A 488 47.37 27.43 3.97
N GLU A 489 47.52 26.22 3.48
CA GLU A 489 48.06 25.94 2.15
C GLU A 489 47.42 24.68 1.59
N LEU A 490 46.93 24.75 0.35
CA LEU A 490 46.46 23.61 -0.43
C LEU A 490 47.36 23.51 -1.66
N ALA A 491 47.90 22.31 -1.92
CA ALA A 491 48.95 22.14 -2.91
C ALA A 491 48.59 21.11 -3.98
N ASP A 492 48.65 21.54 -5.25
CA ASP A 492 48.61 20.67 -6.41
C ASP A 492 49.80 20.96 -7.34
N PRO A 493 51.01 20.45 -7.06
CA PRO A 493 52.18 20.81 -7.84
C PRO A 493 52.15 20.28 -9.26
N ASN A 494 52.33 21.18 -10.24
CA ASN A 494 52.41 20.89 -11.69
C ASN A 494 53.37 19.74 -12.05
N ASN A 495 54.48 19.60 -11.32
CA ASN A 495 55.50 18.59 -11.59
C ASN A 495 55.43 17.34 -10.69
N LYS A 496 54.59 17.35 -9.64
CA LYS A 496 54.63 16.38 -8.53
C LYS A 496 53.25 16.11 -7.89
N ALA A 497 52.28 15.65 -8.67
CA ALA A 497 50.93 15.31 -8.18
C ALA A 497 50.87 14.27 -7.03
N ASN A 498 51.92 13.46 -6.81
CA ASN A 498 51.98 12.56 -5.65
C ASN A 498 52.48 13.23 -4.36
N ALA A 499 52.97 14.47 -4.44
CA ALA A 499 53.41 15.25 -3.30
C ALA A 499 52.34 16.23 -2.79
N ARG A 500 51.08 16.13 -3.26
CA ARG A 500 49.94 16.92 -2.80
C ARG A 500 49.79 16.88 -1.29
N PHE A 501 49.40 18.01 -0.72
CA PHE A 501 49.15 18.14 0.70
C PHE A 501 48.08 19.18 1.02
N ILE A 502 47.49 19.02 2.19
CA ILE A 502 46.64 20.00 2.87
C ILE A 502 47.41 20.44 4.11
N GLU A 503 47.48 21.75 4.35
CA GLU A 503 48.02 22.29 5.57
C GLU A 503 46.93 23.01 6.37
N LEU A 504 46.88 22.70 7.67
CA LEU A 504 46.11 23.43 8.66
C LEU A 504 47.04 24.32 9.47
N TYR A 505 46.52 25.43 9.99
CA TYR A 505 47.23 26.28 10.93
C TYR A 505 46.42 26.55 12.18
N ASN A 506 47.10 26.50 13.33
CA ASN A 506 46.57 26.96 14.60
C ASN A 506 47.07 28.38 14.91
N SER A 507 46.21 29.38 14.77
CA SER A 507 46.53 30.76 15.16
C SER A 507 46.50 31.01 16.67
N GLY A 508 45.99 30.06 17.46
CA GLY A 508 45.99 30.10 18.91
C GLY A 508 47.40 29.87 19.48
N THR A 509 47.57 30.13 20.77
CA THR A 509 48.84 29.90 21.48
C THR A 509 48.93 28.53 22.14
N ASP A 510 47.78 27.87 22.33
CA ASP A 510 47.67 26.60 23.02
C ASP A 510 47.55 25.44 22.02
N PRO A 511 48.07 24.24 22.37
CA PRO A 511 47.85 23.05 21.57
C PRO A 511 46.37 22.67 21.54
N ILE A 512 45.89 22.22 20.37
CA ILE A 512 44.51 21.79 20.15
C ILE A 512 44.52 20.30 19.78
N ASP A 513 43.74 19.53 20.53
CA ASP A 513 43.41 18.15 20.25
C ASP A 513 42.36 18.08 19.14
N LEU A 514 42.71 17.40 18.05
CA LEU A 514 41.89 17.25 16.84
C LEU A 514 40.95 16.04 16.90
N THR A 515 40.77 15.42 18.06
CA THR A 515 39.78 14.34 18.28
C THR A 515 38.37 14.76 17.87
N GLY A 516 37.81 14.10 16.86
CA GLY A 516 36.51 14.38 16.28
C GLY A 516 36.48 15.50 15.24
N TRP A 517 37.62 16.11 14.91
CA TRP A 517 37.72 17.04 13.78
C TRP A 517 37.80 16.26 12.46
N VAL A 518 37.12 16.77 11.44
CA VAL A 518 37.04 16.11 10.12
C VAL A 518 37.28 17.11 9.01
N ILE A 519 38.06 16.73 8.00
CA ILE A 519 38.09 17.43 6.70
C ILE A 519 37.15 16.71 5.75
N ARG A 520 36.18 17.41 5.15
CA ARG A 520 35.26 16.86 4.15
C ARG A 520 35.60 17.42 2.78
N ARG A 521 35.74 16.54 1.78
CA ARG A 521 35.81 16.92 0.36
C ARG A 521 34.44 16.82 -0.30
N TYR A 522 34.19 17.73 -1.22
CA TYR A 522 33.11 17.69 -2.19
C TYR A 522 33.77 17.72 -3.56
N THR A 523 33.59 16.64 -4.33
CA THR A 523 34.24 16.49 -5.64
C THR A 523 33.46 17.24 -6.70
N ASN A 524 34.12 18.16 -7.38
CA ASN A 524 33.53 19.01 -8.43
C ASN A 524 32.26 19.70 -7.90
N GLY A 525 31.13 19.64 -8.63
CA GLY A 525 29.84 20.22 -8.22
C GLY A 525 29.01 19.40 -7.24
N ALA A 526 29.59 18.55 -6.40
CA ALA A 526 28.84 17.72 -5.45
C ALA A 526 28.16 18.56 -4.35
N THR A 527 26.90 18.24 -4.03
CA THR A 527 26.13 18.89 -2.95
C THR A 527 26.18 18.14 -1.62
N SER A 528 26.92 17.03 -1.58
CA SER A 528 27.15 16.21 -0.39
C SER A 528 28.60 15.73 -0.39
N SER A 529 29.18 15.53 0.79
CA SER A 529 30.58 15.15 0.91
C SER A 529 30.85 13.81 0.23
N THR A 530 31.92 13.74 -0.56
CA THR A 530 32.31 12.55 -1.35
C THR A 530 33.40 11.73 -0.65
N SER A 531 34.17 12.36 0.22
CA SER A 531 35.21 11.70 1.04
C SER A 531 35.58 12.58 2.23
N SER A 532 36.17 11.98 3.25
CA SER A 532 36.59 12.70 4.47
C SER A 532 37.93 12.21 5.00
N ILE A 533 38.55 13.02 5.86
CA ILE A 533 39.73 12.69 6.66
C ILE A 533 39.36 12.90 8.13
N ASP A 534 39.42 11.84 8.93
CA ASP A 534 39.32 11.92 10.38
C ASP A 534 40.67 12.32 10.97
N LEU A 535 40.70 13.40 11.76
CA LEU A 535 41.91 13.93 12.40
C LEU A 535 42.05 13.43 13.85
N SER A 536 41.26 12.44 14.26
CA SER A 536 41.24 11.96 15.63
C SER A 536 42.57 11.39 16.10
N GLY A 537 42.92 11.70 17.35
CA GLY A 537 44.21 11.31 17.94
C GLY A 537 45.40 12.19 17.54
N GLN A 538 45.18 13.23 16.73
CA GLN A 538 46.21 14.21 16.37
C GLN A 538 46.13 15.46 17.26
N THR A 539 47.26 16.16 17.38
CA THR A 539 47.34 17.44 18.10
C THR A 539 48.12 18.44 17.29
N ILE A 540 47.57 19.63 17.08
CA ILE A 540 48.27 20.77 16.47
C ILE A 540 48.74 21.72 17.57
N ALA A 541 50.04 21.98 17.65
CA ALA A 541 50.59 22.92 18.62
C ALA A 541 50.10 24.36 18.34
N GLY A 542 50.15 25.23 19.36
CA GLY A 542 49.86 26.65 19.17
C GLY A 542 50.85 27.31 18.21
N SER A 543 50.36 28.25 17.39
CA SER A 543 51.16 29.01 16.42
C SER A 543 52.01 28.11 15.51
N SER A 544 51.45 26.96 15.15
CA SER A 544 52.11 25.91 14.37
C SER A 544 51.17 25.40 13.28
N THR A 545 51.72 24.78 12.25
CA THR A 545 50.96 24.12 11.19
C THR A 545 50.85 22.61 11.44
N PHE A 546 49.92 21.98 10.72
CA PHE A 546 49.75 20.53 10.66
C PHE A 546 49.56 20.13 9.20
N VAL A 547 50.51 19.36 8.65
CA VAL A 547 50.57 19.00 7.24
C VAL A 547 50.09 17.58 7.03
N ILE A 548 49.09 17.42 6.17
CA ILE A 548 48.50 16.14 5.76
C ILE A 548 48.92 15.87 4.32
N ALA A 549 49.78 14.87 4.11
CA ALA A 549 50.25 14.50 2.78
C ALA A 549 49.45 13.33 2.19
N LYS A 550 49.23 13.37 0.87
CA LYS A 550 48.70 12.22 0.10
C LYS A 550 49.64 11.00 0.18
N ASN A 551 50.93 11.25 0.06
CA ASN A 551 51.99 10.25 0.10
C ASN A 551 53.18 10.84 0.85
N ALA A 552 53.35 10.46 2.12
CA ALA A 552 54.38 11.03 2.99
C ALA A 552 55.80 10.75 2.48
N THR A 553 56.01 9.61 1.79
CA THR A 553 57.33 9.27 1.23
C THR A 553 57.72 10.20 0.09
N GLU A 554 56.85 10.41 -0.91
CA GLU A 554 57.12 11.35 -2.00
C GLU A 554 57.17 12.79 -1.47
N PHE A 555 56.24 13.17 -0.59
CA PHE A 555 56.21 14.48 0.06
C PHE A 555 57.56 14.80 0.73
N SER A 556 58.08 13.91 1.57
CA SER A 556 59.37 14.12 2.23
C SER A 556 60.55 14.14 1.27
N SER A 557 60.50 13.34 0.19
CA SER A 557 61.53 13.39 -0.84
C SER A 557 61.51 14.71 -1.63
N VAL A 558 60.35 15.33 -1.80
CA VAL A 558 60.18 16.56 -2.57
C VAL A 558 60.50 17.79 -1.73
N TYR A 559 59.88 17.93 -0.57
CA TYR A 559 59.97 19.15 0.26
C TYR A 559 61.06 19.11 1.32
N GLY A 560 61.67 17.95 1.59
CA GLY A 560 62.74 17.81 2.58
C GLY A 560 62.26 17.95 4.04
N VAL A 561 60.95 17.91 4.27
CA VAL A 561 60.30 17.92 5.59
C VAL A 561 59.37 16.71 5.73
N THR A 562 59.03 16.33 6.96
CA THR A 562 58.08 15.25 7.25
C THR A 562 56.69 15.83 7.43
N ALA A 563 55.70 15.24 6.77
CA ALA A 563 54.29 15.55 7.07
C ALA A 563 53.92 15.04 8.46
N ASP A 564 52.97 15.70 9.11
CA ASP A 564 52.45 15.27 10.42
C ASP A 564 51.54 14.04 10.29
N MET A 565 50.87 13.92 9.14
CA MET A 565 49.97 12.80 8.83
C MET A 565 50.06 12.41 7.35
N GLU A 566 49.93 11.11 7.07
CA GLU A 566 49.60 10.59 5.73
C GLU A 566 48.12 10.21 5.70
N SER A 567 47.41 10.54 4.62
CA SER A 567 46.02 10.10 4.40
C SER A 567 45.85 9.56 3.00
N SER A 568 45.32 8.33 2.91
CA SER A 568 44.92 7.71 1.63
C SER A 568 43.53 8.12 1.15
N SER A 569 42.84 9.00 1.90
CA SER A 569 41.52 9.50 1.50
C SER A 569 41.64 10.35 0.23
N PRO A 570 40.68 10.25 -0.72
CA PRO A 570 40.63 11.15 -1.87
C PRO A 570 40.60 12.64 -1.50
N ALA A 571 40.19 12.98 -0.27
CA ALA A 571 40.25 14.34 0.24
C ALA A 571 41.69 14.91 0.28
N ALA A 572 42.70 14.09 0.58
CA ALA A 572 44.11 14.51 0.58
C ALA A 572 44.73 14.60 -0.83
N ASP A 573 44.00 14.15 -1.86
CA ASP A 573 44.42 14.12 -3.27
C ASP A 573 43.58 15.06 -4.13
N SER A 574 43.20 16.23 -3.61
CA SER A 574 42.51 17.24 -4.42
C SER A 574 43.43 17.71 -5.56
N ASN A 575 42.86 17.76 -6.76
CA ASN A 575 43.53 18.21 -7.99
C ASN A 575 43.17 19.66 -8.35
N GLY A 576 42.75 20.46 -7.36
CA GLY A 576 42.62 21.89 -7.54
C GLY A 576 41.22 22.42 -7.86
N ASP A 577 40.23 21.56 -8.13
CA ASP A 577 38.87 21.95 -8.53
C ASP A 577 37.77 21.53 -7.53
N ASP A 578 38.16 21.07 -6.35
CA ASP A 578 37.26 20.59 -5.30
C ASP A 578 36.98 21.61 -4.20
N GLN A 579 36.00 21.29 -3.34
CA GLN A 579 35.77 22.01 -2.09
C GLN A 579 36.22 21.18 -0.90
N LEU A 580 36.74 21.88 0.11
CA LEU A 580 37.18 21.31 1.37
C LEU A 580 36.54 22.07 2.54
N GLU A 581 35.83 21.36 3.42
CA GLU A 581 35.36 21.88 4.71
C GLU A 581 36.19 21.30 5.84
N LEU A 582 36.51 22.13 6.83
CA LEU A 582 37.00 21.71 8.13
C LEU A 582 35.85 21.78 9.15
N VAL A 583 35.52 20.65 9.76
CA VAL A 583 34.39 20.49 10.69
C VAL A 583 34.91 20.11 12.06
N ASP A 584 34.42 20.79 13.09
CA ASP A 584 34.80 20.52 14.48
C ASP A 584 34.03 19.31 15.08
N PRO A 585 34.38 18.88 16.30
CA PRO A 585 33.76 17.73 16.95
C PRO A 585 32.28 17.93 17.31
N SER A 586 31.74 19.15 17.21
CA SER A 586 30.31 19.44 17.38
C SER A 586 29.52 19.34 16.07
N GLY A 587 30.20 19.09 14.95
CA GLY A 587 29.62 19.13 13.61
C GLY A 587 29.54 20.53 13.01
N THR A 588 30.17 21.53 13.64
CA THR A 588 30.18 22.91 13.14
C THR A 588 31.27 23.08 12.10
N VAL A 589 30.94 23.64 10.94
CA VAL A 589 31.93 24.04 9.92
C VAL A 589 32.74 25.22 10.47
N ILE A 590 34.05 25.08 10.52
CA ILE A 590 34.99 26.08 11.03
C ILE A 590 35.68 26.84 9.91
N ASP A 591 36.06 26.14 8.84
CA ASP A 591 36.72 26.73 7.69
C ASP A 591 36.30 26.04 6.39
N ILE A 592 36.28 26.78 5.29
CA ILE A 592 35.97 26.22 3.97
C ILE A 592 36.85 26.82 2.86
N PHE A 593 37.24 25.97 1.91
CA PHE A 593 37.79 26.36 0.63
C PHE A 593 36.84 25.91 -0.50
N GLY A 594 36.41 26.84 -1.34
CA GLY A 594 35.47 26.62 -2.45
C GLY A 594 33.98 26.69 -2.08
N VAL A 595 33.12 26.56 -3.09
CA VAL A 595 31.65 26.70 -2.96
C VAL A 595 30.96 25.35 -3.19
N ILE A 596 30.28 24.82 -2.18
CA ILE A 596 29.58 23.52 -2.28
C ILE A 596 28.52 23.56 -3.39
N GLY A 597 28.54 22.55 -4.27
CA GLY A 597 27.65 22.45 -5.41
C GLY A 597 28.15 23.15 -6.68
N GLU A 598 29.34 23.76 -6.66
CA GLU A 598 29.99 24.38 -7.83
C GLU A 598 31.23 23.58 -8.26
N ASP A 599 31.36 23.28 -9.55
CA ASP A 599 32.58 22.69 -10.08
C ASP A 599 33.69 23.75 -10.11
N GLY A 600 34.85 23.47 -9.50
CA GLY A 600 35.87 24.48 -9.30
C GLY A 600 36.62 24.90 -10.55
N SER A 601 36.59 24.11 -11.63
CA SER A 601 37.30 24.44 -12.86
C SER A 601 36.88 25.80 -13.44
N GLY A 602 37.84 26.67 -13.74
CA GLY A 602 37.64 28.03 -14.24
C GLY A 602 37.00 29.01 -13.25
N THR A 603 36.91 28.65 -11.97
CA THR A 603 36.35 29.52 -10.91
C THR A 603 37.46 30.18 -10.08
N ASN A 604 37.07 31.00 -9.10
CA ASN A 604 38.03 31.66 -8.22
C ASN A 604 38.48 30.76 -7.04
N HIS A 605 38.11 29.48 -7.00
CA HIS A 605 38.71 28.48 -6.09
C HIS A 605 39.45 27.36 -6.84
N GLU A 606 39.83 27.60 -8.10
CA GLU A 606 40.69 26.69 -8.86
C GLU A 606 42.17 26.87 -8.50
N PHE A 607 42.86 25.81 -8.09
CA PHE A 607 44.31 25.79 -7.84
C PHE A 607 45.06 24.65 -8.58
N GLU A 608 44.45 24.09 -9.63
CA GLU A 608 45.04 23.02 -10.45
C GLU A 608 46.44 23.41 -10.94
N ASP A 609 47.38 22.47 -10.86
CA ASP A 609 48.81 22.66 -11.19
C ASP A 609 49.47 23.83 -10.43
N GLY A 610 48.90 24.26 -9.31
CA GLY A 610 49.40 25.35 -8.49
C GLY A 610 49.16 25.19 -7.00
N ARG A 611 48.72 26.29 -6.38
CA ARG A 611 48.57 26.38 -4.92
C ARG A 611 47.49 27.38 -4.52
N ALA A 612 46.79 27.10 -3.42
CA ALA A 612 46.01 28.08 -2.70
C ALA A 612 46.68 28.38 -1.36
N TYR A 613 47.12 29.63 -1.16
CA TYR A 613 47.81 30.07 0.05
C TYR A 613 46.96 31.08 0.82
N ARG A 614 46.74 30.82 2.10
CA ARG A 614 45.91 31.66 2.97
C ARG A 614 46.70 32.90 3.41
N LYS A 615 46.14 34.09 3.23
CA LYS A 615 46.82 35.35 3.60
C LYS A 615 47.14 35.41 5.09
N ALA A 616 48.30 35.96 5.43
CA ALA A 616 48.76 36.12 6.81
C ALA A 616 47.85 37.02 7.67
N SER A 617 47.02 37.88 7.05
CA SER A 617 46.03 38.69 7.76
C SER A 617 44.85 37.88 8.32
N VAL A 618 44.64 36.65 7.82
CA VAL A 618 43.59 35.74 8.27
C VAL A 618 44.10 35.03 9.52
N THR A 619 43.37 35.17 10.62
CA THR A 619 43.76 34.65 11.94
C THR A 619 42.70 33.73 12.55
N GLN A 620 41.60 33.46 11.85
CA GLN A 620 40.52 32.57 12.27
C GLN A 620 39.95 31.87 11.04
N GLY A 621 39.36 30.69 11.24
CA GLY A 621 38.59 29.99 10.23
C GLY A 621 37.36 30.79 9.79
N ASN A 622 37.00 30.62 8.53
CA ASN A 622 35.86 31.24 7.89
C ASN A 622 34.96 30.15 7.30
N PRO A 623 33.75 29.93 7.84
CA PRO A 623 32.84 28.90 7.35
C PRO A 623 32.15 29.28 6.03
N THR A 624 32.50 30.41 5.42
CA THR A 624 31.99 30.85 4.12
C THR A 624 33.15 31.23 3.22
N TYR A 625 33.25 30.59 2.06
CA TYR A 625 34.38 30.80 1.16
C TYR A 625 34.48 32.27 0.74
N THR A 626 35.64 32.87 1.01
CA THR A 626 35.92 34.27 0.76
C THR A 626 37.21 34.38 -0.03
N PHE A 627 37.11 34.52 -1.35
CA PHE A 627 38.26 34.57 -2.26
C PHE A 627 39.35 35.59 -1.86
N SER A 628 38.96 36.74 -1.29
CA SER A 628 39.92 37.78 -0.89
C SER A 628 40.87 37.37 0.24
N GLU A 629 40.59 36.26 0.93
CA GLU A 629 41.44 35.68 1.99
C GLU A 629 42.58 34.81 1.44
N TRP A 630 42.57 34.54 0.13
CA TRP A 630 43.50 33.63 -0.53
C TRP A 630 44.35 34.36 -1.57
N ASP A 631 45.55 33.85 -1.77
CA ASP A 631 46.35 34.05 -2.97
C ASP A 631 46.39 32.69 -3.70
N ILE A 632 45.90 32.65 -4.94
CA ILE A 632 45.69 31.41 -5.68
C ILE A 632 46.44 31.47 -7.01
N TRP A 633 47.20 30.40 -7.28
CA TRP A 633 47.96 30.19 -8.49
C TRP A 633 47.51 28.89 -9.16
N ASN A 634 47.35 28.93 -10.49
CA ASN A 634 46.95 27.81 -11.33
C ASN A 634 47.45 28.03 -12.77
N ASP A 635 47.10 27.16 -13.70
CA ASP A 635 47.47 27.24 -15.12
C ASP A 635 46.50 28.05 -16.01
N THR A 636 45.33 28.41 -15.49
CA THR A 636 44.29 29.17 -16.21
C THR A 636 44.37 30.69 -15.98
N GLY A 637 44.50 31.13 -14.71
CA GLY A 637 44.32 32.50 -14.23
C GLY A 637 42.88 33.01 -14.25
N ASP A 638 41.90 32.11 -14.36
CA ASP A 638 40.50 32.51 -14.47
C ASP A 638 39.94 33.07 -13.17
N ALA A 639 38.83 33.81 -13.29
CA ALA A 639 38.07 34.40 -12.19
C ALA A 639 38.89 35.25 -11.17
N GLY A 640 40.05 35.78 -11.60
CA GLY A 640 40.89 36.65 -10.78
C GLY A 640 42.02 35.94 -10.03
N THR A 641 42.20 34.64 -10.26
CA THR A 641 43.38 33.87 -9.82
C THR A 641 44.63 34.28 -10.62
N THR A 642 45.81 33.78 -10.24
CA THR A 642 47.07 34.09 -10.91
C THR A 642 47.45 32.96 -11.88
N ASN A 643 47.48 33.23 -13.19
CA ASN A 643 48.02 32.28 -14.18
C ASN A 643 49.54 32.17 -14.01
N ALA A 644 49.97 31.21 -13.20
CA ALA A 644 51.34 30.78 -13.02
C ALA A 644 51.35 29.42 -12.33
N PRO A 645 51.39 28.30 -13.09
CA PRO A 645 51.60 26.97 -12.53
C PRO A 645 52.81 26.93 -11.60
N GLN A 646 52.74 26.13 -10.54
CA GLN A 646 53.76 26.09 -9.51
C GLN A 646 54.42 24.71 -9.43
N ASP A 647 55.75 24.68 -9.61
CA ASP A 647 56.55 23.47 -9.46
C ASP A 647 57.00 23.27 -8.00
N ALA A 648 56.90 22.04 -7.50
CA ALA A 648 57.49 21.65 -6.23
C ALA A 648 59.02 21.38 -6.37
N PRO A 649 59.81 21.63 -5.31
CA PRO A 649 59.39 22.13 -3.99
C PRO A 649 59.28 23.65 -3.90
N GLY A 650 59.73 24.42 -4.89
CA GLY A 650 60.09 25.82 -4.71
C GLY A 650 58.96 26.75 -4.26
N ALA A 651 57.79 26.59 -4.85
CA ALA A 651 56.65 27.49 -4.64
C ALA A 651 55.78 27.13 -3.44
N PHE A 652 56.07 26.04 -2.74
CA PHE A 652 55.25 25.54 -1.64
C PHE A 652 56.01 25.67 -0.34
N THR A 653 55.28 25.90 0.75
CA THR A 653 55.88 26.22 2.05
C THR A 653 55.35 25.33 3.17
N PRO A 654 55.33 23.99 3.01
CA PRO A 654 54.80 23.13 4.06
C PRO A 654 55.61 23.28 5.35
N GLY A 655 54.90 23.42 6.47
CA GLY A 655 55.47 23.66 7.78
C GLY A 655 55.69 25.15 8.11
N VAL A 656 55.34 26.08 7.21
CA VAL A 656 55.67 27.50 7.34
C VAL A 656 54.45 28.37 7.04
N ARG A 657 54.13 29.28 7.97
CA ARG A 657 53.05 30.26 7.82
C ARG A 657 53.48 31.68 8.15
#